data_AF-A0A0A1WWI0-F1
#
_entry.id   AF-A0A0A1WWI0-F1
#
_cell.length_a   1.000
_cell.length_b   1.000
_cell.length_c   1.000
_cell.angle_alpha   90.00
_cell.angle_beta   90.00
_cell.angle_gamma   90.00
#
_symmetry.space_group_name_H-M   'P 1'
#
loop_
_entity.id
_entity.type
_entity.pdbx_description
1 polymer ?
#
loop_
_entity_poly.entity_id
_entity_poly.type
_entity_poly.pdbx_seq_one_letter_code
_entity_poly.pdbx_strand_id
1 'polypeptide(L)'
;MSGGNANSERATTGQNSKTDGNTVDRANGWLSYIVPSMQRKITKLNYDLIEECKRCKEDSNLTKSIRDELESYCRDIRREIVKKMRNGCAPLFIACKRGCVPIAEYLVTVCEADVEQRGLYEVPEDHTFHYVTPLWCAVVSGKLPMVKYLIRIGCDINATSDSGSTPVRSACFMTHVEIVQYLVEAGANIKKPNINGGTCLINSVQSPQLCLYLIKKGADVNAKDIQEKTALHYAIQEHRLETTKLLLDHGADPYVKSRYGDDAMRTACIKGANQIFDYLKTHLEYSPERMAEAHELIGSTYLDEHNETRVAILHWRLAHHIRASHTPYLQKLPMVPLRPAYGNAIEFTTLEELDNIATDVDAMRIQSLLICERILGLTHKDMLFRLTFRGASYADSLQLQRCIDLWRLLLEVRVQHYSILHFDTCYAAQTLVRLMIDLHERYLRSLDLLNRQFDLREFFGEEFEDDVGKDEHLPVFEDVMGVFRLLSGTVAEAQQLLQVRPVYRKQQENFDRILKCIAHLIYLLIGTADTIEKRKSVYYAVYDLVHTRVRSACTYDTLLHLCVSRLNVIKSGYLSDENHLNIVFPNELVVKLLLDCGMNVNAKNEAKSTALHVAVQPYNYSNRIIHLLLENGADLDQPNKSDERPFNLIASNPINTIPLINYMNLRCMAATVISKYKIPYRNQLPKLLEKFVSQHEP
;
A
#
# COMPACT_ATOMS: atom_id res chain seq x y z
N MET A 1 -11.18 60.01 -4.99
CA MET A 1 -10.80 61.12 -5.89
C MET A 1 -9.81 60.53 -6.88
N SER A 2 -10.34 60.00 -7.99
CA SER A 2 -10.25 60.58 -9.36
C SER A 2 -8.87 60.31 -9.96
N GLY A 3 -8.69 59.51 -11.02
CA GLY A 3 -9.62 58.92 -11.99
C GLY A 3 -9.03 59.08 -13.40
N GLY A 4 -9.24 58.08 -14.26
CA GLY A 4 -9.06 58.16 -15.73
C GLY A 4 -8.22 57.00 -16.30
N ASN A 5 -8.80 55.85 -16.68
CA ASN A 5 -9.45 55.51 -17.98
C ASN A 5 -8.48 55.49 -19.17
N ALA A 6 -8.50 54.59 -20.16
CA ALA A 6 -9.28 53.40 -20.55
C ALA A 6 -8.42 52.67 -21.64
N ASN A 7 -8.59 51.42 -22.06
CA ASN A 7 -9.74 50.84 -22.72
C ASN A 7 -9.60 49.30 -22.79
N SER A 8 -10.71 48.63 -22.52
CA SER A 8 -11.05 47.27 -22.91
C SER A 8 -11.40 47.16 -24.40
N GLU A 9 -11.30 45.97 -24.98
CA GLU A 9 -12.39 45.44 -25.82
C GLU A 9 -12.30 43.91 -26.02
N ARG A 10 -13.32 43.22 -25.49
CA ARG A 10 -13.87 41.97 -26.02
C ARG A 10 -14.96 42.36 -27.03
N ALA A 11 -15.19 41.50 -28.03
CA ALA A 11 -16.50 40.98 -28.49
C ALA A 11 -16.50 40.79 -30.04
N THR A 12 -16.63 39.56 -30.55
CA THR A 12 -17.87 38.88 -31.03
C THR A 12 -18.06 38.87 -32.56
N THR A 13 -18.38 37.66 -33.04
CA THR A 13 -19.32 37.28 -34.12
C THR A 13 -18.98 37.55 -35.60
N GLY A 14 -19.08 36.47 -36.39
CA GLY A 14 -19.26 36.53 -37.85
C GLY A 14 -19.25 35.16 -38.53
N GLN A 15 -20.42 34.52 -38.65
CA GLN A 15 -20.69 33.40 -39.55
C GLN A 15 -20.69 33.87 -41.03
N ASN A 16 -20.10 33.08 -41.94
CA ASN A 16 -20.59 32.72 -43.29
C ASN A 16 -19.46 31.97 -44.02
N SER A 17 -19.53 30.66 -44.24
CA SER A 17 -20.36 29.88 -45.19
C SER A 17 -19.86 29.94 -46.66
N LYS A 18 -19.68 28.72 -47.21
CA LYS A 18 -19.46 28.30 -48.62
C LYS A 18 -18.01 28.29 -49.13
N THR A 19 -17.51 27.31 -49.88
CA THR A 19 -17.86 25.93 -50.26
C THR A 19 -16.63 25.39 -51.03
N ASP A 20 -16.45 24.07 -51.05
CA ASP A 20 -15.62 23.27 -51.98
C ASP A 20 -14.09 23.28 -51.78
N GLY A 21 -13.37 22.15 -51.70
CA GLY A 21 -13.78 20.76 -51.86
C GLY A 21 -12.68 19.78 -51.46
N ASN A 22 -13.13 18.57 -51.06
CA ASN A 22 -12.48 17.26 -51.14
C ASN A 22 -10.95 17.19 -51.31
N THR A 23 -10.21 16.76 -50.28
CA THR A 23 -9.03 15.88 -50.47
C THR A 23 -8.56 15.05 -49.25
N VAL A 24 -9.24 15.03 -48.09
CA VAL A 24 -8.67 14.35 -46.89
C VAL A 24 -9.32 12.99 -46.51
N ASP A 25 -10.35 12.52 -47.21
CA ASP A 25 -11.04 11.24 -46.89
C ASP A 25 -10.72 10.06 -47.84
N ARG A 26 -9.44 9.88 -48.24
CA ARG A 26 -9.05 8.75 -49.13
C ARG A 26 -8.00 7.77 -48.60
N ALA A 27 -7.56 7.86 -47.35
CA ALA A 27 -6.55 6.93 -46.82
C ALA A 27 -7.10 5.75 -45.99
N ASN A 28 -8.34 5.79 -45.49
CA ASN A 28 -8.87 4.76 -44.57
C ASN A 28 -9.98 3.86 -45.13
N GLY A 29 -10.29 3.94 -46.44
CA GLY A 29 -11.43 3.26 -47.06
C GLY A 29 -11.22 1.81 -47.54
N TRP A 30 -9.97 1.29 -47.55
CA TRP A 30 -9.68 -0.04 -48.12
C TRP A 30 -9.68 -1.18 -47.09
N LEU A 31 -9.60 -0.87 -45.78
CA LEU A 31 -9.55 -1.87 -44.70
C LEU A 31 -10.92 -2.49 -44.36
N SER A 32 -12.03 -1.88 -44.81
CA SER A 32 -13.40 -2.36 -44.57
C SER A 32 -13.84 -3.52 -45.48
N TYR A 33 -13.00 -3.94 -46.44
CA TYR A 33 -13.29 -5.00 -47.42
C TYR A 33 -12.36 -6.23 -47.34
N ILE A 34 -11.67 -6.47 -46.21
CA ILE A 34 -10.93 -7.73 -46.03
C ILE A 34 -11.95 -8.84 -45.77
N VAL A 35 -12.11 -9.74 -46.76
CA VAL A 35 -12.96 -10.93 -46.64
C VAL A 35 -12.52 -11.76 -45.41
N PRO A 36 -13.44 -12.29 -44.58
CA PRO A 36 -13.10 -13.07 -43.38
C PRO A 36 -12.08 -14.21 -43.61
N SER A 37 -12.07 -14.79 -44.81
CA SER A 37 -11.07 -15.78 -45.25
C SER A 37 -9.63 -15.25 -45.27
N MET A 38 -9.43 -14.02 -45.75
CA MET A 38 -8.12 -13.37 -45.82
C MET A 38 -7.60 -12.98 -44.44
N GLN A 39 -8.49 -12.52 -43.55
CA GLN A 39 -8.12 -12.21 -42.17
C GLN A 39 -7.65 -13.45 -41.38
N ARG A 40 -8.23 -14.63 -41.66
CA ARG A 40 -7.76 -15.90 -41.10
C ARG A 40 -6.36 -16.26 -41.58
N LYS A 41 -6.07 -16.11 -42.88
CA LYS A 41 -4.73 -16.34 -43.45
C LYS A 41 -3.68 -15.41 -42.84
N ILE A 42 -3.96 -14.10 -42.78
CA ILE A 42 -3.10 -13.09 -42.12
C ILE A 42 -2.80 -13.47 -40.67
N THR A 43 -3.82 -13.92 -39.93
CA THR A 43 -3.69 -14.27 -38.51
C THR A 43 -2.91 -15.57 -38.30
N LYS A 44 -3.01 -16.52 -39.24
CA LYS A 44 -2.21 -17.74 -39.26
C LYS A 44 -0.74 -17.44 -39.59
N LEU A 45 -0.48 -16.66 -40.65
CA LEU A 45 0.90 -16.30 -41.02
C LEU A 45 1.59 -15.48 -39.94
N ASN A 46 0.89 -14.55 -39.27
CA ASN A 46 1.42 -13.87 -38.08
C ASN A 46 1.76 -14.84 -36.94
N TYR A 47 0.96 -15.89 -36.73
CA TYR A 47 1.28 -16.92 -35.72
C TYR A 47 2.56 -17.67 -36.06
N ASP A 48 2.64 -18.17 -37.28
CA ASP A 48 3.78 -18.96 -37.75
C ASP A 48 5.07 -18.12 -37.70
N LEU A 49 4.99 -16.85 -38.11
CA LEU A 49 6.07 -15.88 -37.99
C LEU A 49 6.50 -15.66 -36.54
N ILE A 50 5.55 -15.47 -35.61
CA ILE A 50 5.85 -15.28 -34.18
C ILE A 50 6.51 -16.53 -33.59
N GLU A 51 6.03 -17.72 -33.91
CA GLU A 51 6.62 -18.97 -33.44
C GLU A 51 8.04 -19.18 -34.00
N GLU A 52 8.30 -18.76 -35.23
CA GLU A 52 9.63 -18.79 -35.81
C GLU A 52 10.56 -17.77 -35.12
N CYS A 53 10.11 -16.54 -34.90
CA CYS A 53 10.86 -15.55 -34.11
C CYS A 53 11.13 -16.04 -32.68
N LYS A 54 10.24 -16.82 -32.06
CA LYS A 54 10.50 -17.40 -30.73
C LYS A 54 11.59 -18.46 -30.73
N ARG A 55 11.76 -19.20 -31.83
CA ARG A 55 12.72 -20.31 -31.98
C ARG A 55 14.07 -19.86 -32.57
N CYS A 56 14.15 -18.63 -33.07
CA CYS A 56 15.35 -18.13 -33.72
C CYS A 56 16.56 -18.04 -32.78
N LYS A 57 17.74 -18.28 -33.36
CA LYS A 57 19.06 -17.95 -32.80
C LYS A 57 19.55 -16.63 -33.41
N GLU A 58 20.64 -16.08 -32.88
CA GLU A 58 21.16 -14.76 -33.30
C GLU A 58 21.43 -14.65 -34.81
N ASP A 59 21.93 -15.72 -35.45
CA ASP A 59 22.23 -15.74 -36.90
C ASP A 59 21.13 -16.38 -37.77
N SER A 60 19.95 -16.66 -37.21
CA SER A 60 18.87 -17.32 -37.96
C SER A 60 18.31 -16.39 -39.04
N ASN A 61 17.93 -16.97 -40.18
CA ASN A 61 17.14 -16.30 -41.21
C ASN A 61 15.71 -16.83 -41.17
N LEU A 62 14.75 -16.02 -41.64
CA LEU A 62 13.40 -16.53 -41.87
C LEU A 62 13.43 -17.68 -42.88
N THR A 63 12.64 -18.72 -42.61
CA THR A 63 12.45 -19.86 -43.50
C THR A 63 11.92 -19.38 -44.84
N LYS A 64 12.35 -20.07 -45.91
CA LYS A 64 11.92 -19.74 -47.27
C LYS A 64 10.40 -19.75 -47.40
N SER A 65 9.71 -20.67 -46.73
CA SER A 65 8.25 -20.76 -46.73
C SER A 65 7.58 -19.49 -46.21
N ILE A 66 8.00 -18.98 -45.04
CA ILE A 66 7.41 -17.76 -44.46
C ILE A 66 7.76 -16.54 -45.31
N ARG A 67 8.99 -16.48 -45.86
CA ARG A 67 9.41 -15.40 -46.76
C ARG A 67 8.56 -15.35 -48.03
N ASP A 68 8.45 -16.46 -48.75
CA ASP A 68 7.69 -16.56 -49.99
C ASP A 68 6.20 -16.21 -49.73
N GLU A 69 5.64 -16.65 -48.60
CA GLU A 69 4.26 -16.32 -48.23
C GLU A 69 4.08 -14.84 -47.88
N LEU A 70 4.98 -14.23 -47.11
CA LEU A 70 4.96 -12.79 -46.82
C LEU A 70 5.11 -11.96 -48.12
N GLU A 71 6.01 -12.38 -49.01
CA GLU A 71 6.28 -11.68 -50.25
C GLU A 71 5.14 -11.79 -51.28
N SER A 72 4.29 -12.81 -51.16
CA SER A 72 3.07 -12.94 -51.96
C SER A 72 2.04 -11.84 -51.73
N TYR A 73 2.10 -11.14 -50.58
CA TYR A 73 1.21 -10.03 -50.25
C TYR A 73 1.82 -8.66 -50.57
N CYS A 74 0.98 -7.64 -50.77
CA CYS A 74 1.43 -6.26 -50.93
C CYS A 74 2.00 -5.70 -49.62
N ARG A 75 2.75 -4.60 -49.72
CA ARG A 75 3.45 -3.98 -48.57
C ARG A 75 2.52 -3.64 -47.41
N ASP A 76 1.33 -3.11 -47.69
CA ASP A 76 0.36 -2.75 -46.65
C ASP A 76 -0.10 -3.96 -45.82
N ILE A 77 -0.31 -5.11 -46.48
CA ILE A 77 -0.69 -6.34 -45.80
C ILE A 77 0.47 -6.91 -44.99
N ARG A 78 1.71 -6.86 -45.52
CA ARG A 78 2.91 -7.27 -44.77
C ARG A 78 3.05 -6.45 -43.48
N ARG A 79 2.86 -5.14 -43.57
CA ARG A 79 2.87 -4.21 -42.43
C ARG A 79 1.81 -4.59 -41.39
N GLU A 80 0.59 -4.89 -41.83
CA GLU A 80 -0.47 -5.34 -40.92
C GLU A 80 -0.20 -6.72 -40.28
N ILE A 81 0.46 -7.64 -41.00
CA ILE A 81 0.90 -8.92 -40.43
C ILE A 81 1.93 -8.72 -39.32
N VAL A 82 2.94 -7.88 -39.54
CA VAL A 82 4.03 -7.67 -38.56
C VAL A 82 3.64 -6.73 -37.41
N LYS A 83 2.57 -5.93 -37.58
CA LYS A 83 1.98 -5.10 -36.52
C LYS A 83 1.15 -5.89 -35.51
N LYS A 84 0.58 -7.03 -35.91
CA LYS A 84 -0.27 -7.83 -35.01
C LYS A 84 0.52 -8.44 -33.85
N MET A 85 0.05 -8.18 -32.64
CA MET A 85 0.66 -8.68 -31.41
C MET A 85 0.00 -10.00 -30.95
N ARG A 86 0.82 -10.89 -30.37
CA ARG A 86 0.35 -12.04 -29.56
C ARG A 86 1.06 -12.03 -28.22
N ASN A 87 0.31 -12.29 -27.15
CA ASN A 87 0.79 -12.19 -25.77
C ASN A 87 1.49 -10.85 -25.49
N GLY A 88 0.94 -9.76 -26.06
CA GLY A 88 1.49 -8.42 -25.92
C GLY A 88 2.76 -8.12 -26.72
N CYS A 89 3.23 -9.01 -27.61
CA CYS A 89 4.46 -8.81 -28.39
C CYS A 89 4.22 -8.94 -29.90
N ALA A 90 4.83 -8.05 -30.69
CA ALA A 90 4.93 -8.16 -32.15
C ALA A 90 6.14 -9.02 -32.58
N PRO A 91 6.16 -9.58 -33.81
CA PRO A 91 7.31 -10.32 -34.35
C PRO A 91 8.65 -9.61 -34.20
N LEU A 92 8.73 -8.31 -34.54
CA LEU A 92 9.96 -7.52 -34.42
C LEU A 92 10.46 -7.47 -32.97
N PHE A 93 9.54 -7.24 -32.02
CA PHE A 93 9.87 -7.21 -30.60
C PHE A 93 10.50 -8.52 -30.13
N ILE A 94 9.96 -9.66 -30.57
CA ILE A 94 10.49 -11.00 -30.22
C ILE A 94 11.86 -11.23 -30.85
N ALA A 95 12.04 -10.85 -32.12
CA ALA A 95 13.33 -10.95 -32.80
C ALA A 95 14.40 -10.09 -32.10
N CYS A 96 14.05 -8.87 -31.66
CA CYS A 96 14.92 -7.98 -30.89
C CYS A 96 15.28 -8.57 -29.52
N LYS A 97 14.30 -9.14 -28.79
CA LYS A 97 14.53 -9.85 -27.52
C LYS A 97 15.53 -10.99 -27.68
N ARG A 98 15.45 -11.74 -28.78
CA ARG A 98 16.34 -12.86 -29.09
C ARG A 98 17.71 -12.44 -29.63
N GLY A 99 17.84 -11.20 -30.10
CA GLY A 99 19.06 -10.70 -30.72
C GLY A 99 19.25 -11.15 -32.18
N CYS A 100 18.18 -11.58 -32.86
CA CYS A 100 18.26 -12.08 -34.23
C CYS A 100 18.23 -10.96 -35.27
N VAL A 101 19.41 -10.40 -35.57
CA VAL A 101 19.56 -9.24 -36.47
C VAL A 101 19.02 -9.51 -37.88
N PRO A 102 19.29 -10.66 -38.54
CA PRO A 102 18.80 -10.89 -39.90
C PRO A 102 17.27 -10.91 -40.01
N ILE A 103 16.58 -11.48 -39.01
CA ILE A 103 15.11 -11.48 -38.96
C ILE A 103 14.60 -10.06 -38.71
N ALA A 104 15.18 -9.34 -37.74
CA ALA A 104 14.78 -7.95 -37.48
C ALA A 104 14.99 -7.05 -38.71
N GLU A 105 16.11 -7.23 -39.42
CA GLU A 105 16.40 -6.50 -40.66
C GLU A 105 15.37 -6.78 -41.75
N TYR A 106 15.02 -8.04 -41.97
CA TYR A 106 13.97 -8.40 -42.90
C TYR A 106 12.60 -7.79 -42.50
N LEU A 107 12.22 -7.88 -41.23
CA LEU A 107 10.94 -7.35 -40.75
C LEU A 107 10.84 -5.82 -40.92
N VAL A 108 11.93 -5.09 -40.70
CA VAL A 108 11.97 -3.64 -40.86
C VAL A 108 12.00 -3.24 -42.34
N THR A 109 12.90 -3.84 -43.13
CA THR A 109 13.17 -3.39 -44.51
C THR A 109 12.15 -3.91 -45.53
N VAL A 110 11.69 -5.16 -45.38
CA VAL A 110 10.79 -5.81 -46.35
C VAL A 110 9.33 -5.74 -45.93
N CYS A 111 9.06 -5.78 -44.61
CA CYS A 111 7.70 -5.76 -44.07
C CYS A 111 7.30 -4.41 -43.45
N GLU A 112 8.21 -3.43 -43.39
CA GLU A 112 7.95 -2.08 -42.85
C GLU A 112 7.43 -2.11 -41.40
N ALA A 113 7.98 -3.02 -40.58
CA ALA A 113 7.64 -3.12 -39.16
C ALA A 113 7.95 -1.81 -38.41
N ASP A 114 7.02 -1.39 -37.54
CA ASP A 114 7.21 -0.23 -36.68
C ASP A 114 8.26 -0.52 -35.60
N VAL A 115 9.40 0.16 -35.71
CA VAL A 115 10.56 -0.01 -34.83
C VAL A 115 10.33 0.51 -33.41
N GLU A 116 9.31 1.34 -33.21
CA GLU A 116 8.91 1.87 -31.90
C GLU A 116 7.69 1.15 -31.32
N GLN A 117 7.17 0.12 -32.01
CA GLN A 117 6.02 -0.64 -31.54
C GLN A 117 6.33 -1.32 -30.22
N ARG A 118 5.67 -0.84 -29.16
CA ARG A 118 5.89 -1.33 -27.81
C ARG A 118 5.31 -2.73 -27.60
N GLY A 119 6.03 -3.53 -26.83
CA GLY A 119 5.64 -4.86 -26.41
C GLY A 119 5.74 -5.05 -24.90
N LEU A 120 5.13 -6.14 -24.43
CA LEU A 120 5.18 -6.57 -23.04
C LEU A 120 6.48 -7.35 -22.78
N TYR A 121 7.37 -6.82 -21.96
CA TYR A 121 8.58 -7.49 -21.51
C TYR A 121 8.42 -7.99 -20.09
N GLU A 122 8.67 -9.28 -19.86
CA GLU A 122 8.84 -9.85 -18.53
C GLU A 122 10.33 -9.88 -18.20
N VAL A 123 10.69 -9.27 -17.06
CA VAL A 123 12.03 -9.34 -16.46
C VAL A 123 12.15 -10.69 -15.75
N PRO A 124 13.05 -11.59 -16.17
CA PRO A 124 13.13 -12.94 -15.61
C PRO A 124 13.43 -12.99 -14.12
N GLU A 125 14.16 -12.01 -13.59
CA GLU A 125 14.65 -12.02 -12.21
C GLU A 125 13.56 -11.77 -11.16
N ASP A 126 12.54 -10.96 -11.48
CA ASP A 126 11.50 -10.55 -10.51
C ASP A 126 10.06 -10.72 -11.03
N HIS A 127 9.89 -11.31 -12.22
CA HIS A 127 8.59 -11.49 -12.90
C HIS A 127 7.80 -10.19 -13.07
N THR A 128 8.49 -9.04 -13.12
CA THR A 128 7.84 -7.76 -13.41
C THR A 128 7.60 -7.61 -14.90
N PHE A 129 6.48 -6.98 -15.24
CA PHE A 129 6.08 -6.73 -16.61
C PHE A 129 6.21 -5.25 -16.95
N HIS A 130 6.90 -4.95 -18.04
CA HIS A 130 7.12 -3.60 -18.53
C HIS A 130 6.64 -3.43 -19.97
N TYR A 131 5.97 -2.33 -20.25
CA TYR A 131 5.57 -1.96 -21.62
C TYR A 131 6.61 -1.06 -22.30
N VAL A 132 7.40 -1.64 -23.21
CA VAL A 132 8.70 -1.09 -23.66
C VAL A 132 8.92 -1.20 -25.16
N THR A 133 9.87 -0.45 -25.71
CA THR A 133 10.23 -0.50 -27.13
C THR A 133 11.15 -1.69 -27.44
N PRO A 134 11.27 -2.10 -28.73
CA PRO A 134 12.22 -3.14 -29.14
C PRO A 134 13.67 -2.83 -28.76
N LEU A 135 14.11 -1.57 -28.85
CA LEU A 135 15.44 -1.14 -28.41
C LEU A 135 15.66 -1.39 -26.92
N TRP A 136 14.72 -0.97 -26.08
CA TRP A 136 14.80 -1.18 -24.64
C TRP A 136 14.88 -2.68 -24.31
N CYS A 137 14.08 -3.50 -24.98
CA CYS A 137 14.09 -4.95 -24.80
C CYS A 137 15.44 -5.57 -25.18
N ALA A 138 15.99 -5.22 -26.34
CA ALA A 138 17.31 -5.71 -26.79
C ALA A 138 18.43 -5.31 -25.81
N VAL A 139 18.34 -4.11 -25.24
CA VAL A 139 19.27 -3.62 -24.22
C VAL A 139 19.21 -4.46 -22.95
N VAL A 140 18.02 -4.70 -22.39
CA VAL A 140 17.88 -5.49 -21.15
C VAL A 140 18.21 -6.97 -21.37
N SER A 141 18.02 -7.48 -22.59
CA SER A 141 18.43 -8.84 -22.96
C SER A 141 19.92 -8.98 -23.32
N GLY A 142 20.73 -7.92 -23.17
CA GLY A 142 22.18 -7.96 -23.41
C GLY A 142 22.59 -8.15 -24.87
N LYS A 143 21.73 -7.79 -25.84
CA LYS A 143 21.94 -8.09 -27.27
C LYS A 143 22.65 -6.98 -28.02
N LEU A 144 23.95 -6.77 -27.76
CA LEU A 144 24.73 -5.68 -28.34
C LEU A 144 24.64 -5.57 -29.88
N PRO A 145 24.76 -6.64 -30.69
CA PRO A 145 24.61 -6.54 -32.15
C PRO A 145 23.23 -6.01 -32.58
N MET A 146 22.18 -6.42 -31.88
CA MET A 146 20.82 -5.93 -32.11
C MET A 146 20.68 -4.46 -31.72
N VAL A 147 21.24 -4.06 -30.58
CA VAL A 147 21.26 -2.65 -30.15
C VAL A 147 21.95 -1.78 -31.21
N LYS A 148 23.10 -2.22 -31.74
CA LYS A 148 23.81 -1.52 -32.81
C LYS A 148 22.95 -1.36 -34.06
N TYR A 149 22.29 -2.44 -34.48
CA TYR A 149 21.37 -2.44 -35.62
C TYR A 149 20.20 -1.45 -35.43
N LEU A 150 19.51 -1.52 -34.29
CA LEU A 150 18.34 -0.66 -33.99
C LEU A 150 18.70 0.83 -33.94
N ILE A 151 19.86 1.18 -33.38
CA ILE A 151 20.35 2.57 -33.41
C ILE A 151 20.69 3.03 -34.83
N ARG A 152 21.31 2.16 -35.64
CA ARG A 152 21.66 2.51 -37.04
C ARG A 152 20.43 2.83 -37.90
N ILE A 153 19.30 2.18 -37.64
CA ILE A 153 18.04 2.42 -38.38
C ILE A 153 17.20 3.57 -37.81
N GLY A 154 17.70 4.29 -36.81
CA GLY A 154 17.08 5.52 -36.32
C GLY A 154 16.04 5.36 -35.21
N CYS A 155 16.08 4.27 -34.42
CA CYS A 155 15.25 4.16 -33.21
C CYS A 155 15.51 5.32 -32.23
N ASP A 156 14.49 5.72 -31.47
CA ASP A 156 14.65 6.71 -30.40
C ASP A 156 15.47 6.10 -29.25
N ILE A 157 16.74 6.50 -29.19
CA ILE A 157 17.70 6.06 -28.16
C ILE A 157 17.28 6.40 -26.73
N ASN A 158 16.37 7.36 -26.54
CA ASN A 158 15.89 7.83 -25.25
C ASN A 158 14.42 7.44 -24.98
N ALA A 159 13.85 6.52 -25.77
CA ALA A 159 12.51 6.02 -25.60
C ALA A 159 12.33 5.34 -24.24
N THR A 160 11.30 5.80 -23.52
CA THR A 160 11.13 5.56 -22.09
C THR A 160 10.16 4.41 -21.84
N SER A 161 10.49 3.49 -20.94
CA SER A 161 9.54 2.48 -20.42
C SER A 161 8.34 3.13 -19.72
N ASP A 162 7.38 2.31 -19.30
CA ASP A 162 6.27 2.70 -18.41
C ASP A 162 6.74 3.25 -17.05
N SER A 163 7.89 2.81 -16.56
CA SER A 163 8.57 3.36 -15.37
C SER A 163 9.43 4.60 -15.66
N GLY A 164 9.36 5.17 -16.87
CA GLY A 164 10.17 6.31 -17.26
C GLY A 164 11.66 5.98 -17.48
N SER A 165 12.01 4.71 -17.65
CA SER A 165 13.41 4.27 -17.78
C SER A 165 13.89 4.36 -19.22
N THR A 166 14.99 5.08 -19.47
CA THR A 166 15.66 5.05 -20.77
C THR A 166 16.40 3.71 -20.97
N PRO A 167 16.70 3.32 -22.21
CA PRO A 167 17.46 2.09 -22.49
C PRO A 167 18.83 2.10 -21.80
N VAL A 168 19.58 3.22 -21.87
CA VAL A 168 20.90 3.33 -21.22
C VAL A 168 20.83 3.16 -19.70
N ARG A 169 19.77 3.66 -19.05
CA ARG A 169 19.57 3.48 -17.60
C ARG A 169 19.29 2.02 -17.24
N SER A 170 18.55 1.30 -18.08
CA SER A 170 18.31 -0.13 -17.90
C SER A 170 19.58 -0.95 -18.16
N ALA A 171 20.40 -0.58 -19.16
CA ALA A 171 21.71 -1.18 -19.38
C ALA A 171 22.63 -1.01 -18.15
N CYS A 172 22.57 0.16 -17.50
CA CYS A 172 23.30 0.44 -16.27
C CYS A 172 22.89 -0.50 -15.13
N PHE A 173 21.58 -0.65 -14.91
CA PHE A 173 21.04 -1.56 -13.88
C PHE A 173 21.43 -3.02 -14.14
N MET A 174 21.43 -3.45 -15.40
CA MET A 174 21.86 -4.79 -15.83
C MET A 174 23.39 -4.94 -15.86
N THR A 175 24.15 -3.88 -15.58
CA THR A 175 25.62 -3.84 -15.64
C THR A 175 26.23 -4.22 -17.01
N HIS A 176 25.49 -4.02 -18.10
CA HIS A 176 25.97 -4.29 -19.46
C HIS A 176 26.91 -3.16 -19.96
N VAL A 177 28.15 -3.17 -19.47
CA VAL A 177 29.13 -2.09 -19.68
C VAL A 177 29.31 -1.73 -21.17
N GLU A 178 29.47 -2.72 -22.05
CA GLU A 178 29.66 -2.47 -23.50
C GLU A 178 28.43 -1.81 -24.16
N ILE A 179 27.22 -2.20 -23.75
CA ILE A 179 25.98 -1.59 -24.24
C ILE A 179 25.87 -0.16 -23.73
N VAL A 180 26.19 0.09 -22.45
CA VAL A 180 26.21 1.45 -21.90
C VAL A 180 27.19 2.33 -22.68
N GLN A 181 28.42 1.84 -22.90
CA GLN A 181 29.44 2.59 -23.64
C GLN A 181 28.93 2.97 -25.04
N TYR A 182 28.43 1.99 -25.80
CA TYR A 182 27.90 2.22 -27.14
C TYR A 182 26.73 3.21 -27.15
N LEU A 183 25.74 3.05 -26.25
CA LEU A 183 24.59 3.95 -26.20
C LEU A 183 25.01 5.39 -25.85
N VAL A 184 25.95 5.57 -24.92
CA VAL A 184 26.46 6.90 -24.55
C VAL A 184 27.22 7.54 -25.70
N GLU A 185 28.04 6.79 -26.42
CA GLU A 185 28.73 7.26 -27.63
C GLU A 185 27.76 7.62 -28.76
N ALA A 186 26.63 6.92 -28.85
CA ALA A 186 25.54 7.21 -29.77
C ALA A 186 24.60 8.35 -29.31
N GLY A 187 24.91 9.03 -28.20
CA GLY A 187 24.16 10.21 -27.73
C GLY A 187 23.01 9.93 -26.75
N ALA A 188 22.99 8.78 -26.09
CA ALA A 188 22.01 8.50 -25.04
C ALA A 188 22.15 9.46 -23.84
N ASN A 189 21.02 9.92 -23.30
CA ASN A 189 21.02 10.86 -22.18
C ASN A 189 21.17 10.13 -20.84
N ILE A 190 22.38 10.16 -20.27
CA ILE A 190 22.69 9.54 -18.97
C ILE A 190 22.16 10.32 -17.76
N LYS A 191 21.75 11.59 -17.96
CA LYS A 191 21.26 12.49 -16.90
C LYS A 191 19.75 12.43 -16.72
N LYS A 192 19.01 11.91 -17.70
CA LYS A 192 17.54 11.81 -17.63
C LYS A 192 17.13 10.81 -16.54
N PRO A 193 16.46 11.26 -15.46
CA PRO A 193 16.00 10.36 -14.42
C PRO A 193 14.75 9.59 -14.86
N ASN A 194 14.45 8.49 -14.18
CA ASN A 194 13.14 7.82 -14.27
C ASN A 194 12.08 8.54 -13.42
N ILE A 195 10.86 7.98 -13.35
CA ILE A 195 9.76 8.58 -12.55
C ILE A 195 10.08 8.73 -11.05
N ASN A 196 11.04 7.96 -10.54
CA ASN A 196 11.49 8.00 -9.15
C ASN A 196 12.75 8.87 -8.97
N GLY A 197 13.20 9.61 -9.98
CA GLY A 197 14.40 10.44 -9.87
C GLY A 197 15.71 9.64 -10.03
N GLY A 198 15.66 8.32 -10.23
CA GLY A 198 16.84 7.47 -10.35
C GLY A 198 17.61 7.73 -11.65
N THR A 199 18.88 8.09 -11.54
CA THR A 199 19.79 8.37 -12.66
C THR A 199 20.56 7.11 -13.11
N CYS A 200 21.30 7.20 -14.22
CA CYS A 200 22.18 6.10 -14.64
C CYS A 200 23.26 5.79 -13.60
N LEU A 201 23.81 6.82 -12.94
CA LEU A 201 24.85 6.63 -11.93
C LEU A 201 24.32 5.91 -10.68
N ILE A 202 23.13 6.29 -10.19
CA ILE A 202 22.45 5.60 -9.08
C ILE A 202 22.26 4.11 -9.41
N ASN A 203 21.85 3.79 -10.64
CA ASN A 203 21.65 2.42 -11.08
C ASN A 203 22.95 1.64 -11.37
N SER A 204 24.12 2.26 -11.28
CA SER A 204 25.40 1.64 -11.64
C SER A 204 26.27 1.28 -10.43
N VAL A 205 25.78 1.49 -9.20
CA VAL A 205 26.59 1.38 -7.98
C VAL A 205 27.21 0.00 -7.73
N GLN A 206 26.71 -1.04 -8.40
CA GLN A 206 27.27 -2.39 -8.36
C GLN A 206 28.58 -2.54 -9.15
N SER A 207 28.91 -1.58 -10.02
CA SER A 207 30.11 -1.61 -10.85
C SER A 207 30.90 -0.31 -10.73
N PRO A 208 32.03 -0.30 -9.97
CA PRO A 208 32.92 0.86 -9.89
C PRO A 208 33.40 1.33 -11.26
N GLN A 209 33.70 0.39 -12.18
CA GLN A 209 34.10 0.69 -13.55
C GLN A 209 33.03 1.50 -14.29
N LEU A 210 31.76 1.11 -14.16
CA LEU A 210 30.65 1.77 -14.81
C LEU A 210 30.36 3.15 -14.20
N CYS A 211 30.40 3.26 -12.87
CA CYS A 211 30.32 4.55 -12.17
C CYS A 211 31.39 5.52 -12.67
N LEU A 212 32.65 5.07 -12.74
CA LEU A 212 33.76 5.87 -13.23
C LEU A 212 33.55 6.34 -14.66
N TYR A 213 33.09 5.45 -15.53
CA TYR A 213 32.79 5.78 -16.93
C TYR A 213 31.71 6.88 -17.00
N LEU A 214 30.61 6.73 -16.26
CA LEU A 214 29.51 7.69 -16.25
C LEU A 214 29.94 9.06 -15.69
N ILE A 215 30.72 9.08 -14.60
CA ILE A 215 31.28 10.31 -14.03
C ILE A 215 32.17 11.02 -15.05
N LYS A 216 33.05 10.29 -15.75
CA LYS A 216 33.88 10.84 -16.84
C LYS A 216 33.06 11.35 -18.02
N LYS A 217 31.86 10.82 -18.25
CA LYS A 217 30.89 11.30 -19.25
C LYS A 217 29.98 12.41 -18.71
N GLY A 218 30.27 12.95 -17.53
CA GLY A 218 29.61 14.11 -16.95
C GLY A 218 28.33 13.80 -16.17
N ALA A 219 28.15 12.57 -15.69
CA ALA A 219 27.10 12.27 -14.72
C ALA A 219 27.31 13.10 -13.44
N ASP A 220 26.23 13.65 -12.90
CA ASP A 220 26.27 14.37 -11.63
C ASP A 220 26.32 13.37 -10.47
N VAL A 221 27.44 13.38 -9.73
CA VAL A 221 27.71 12.48 -8.61
C VAL A 221 26.76 12.70 -7.42
N ASN A 222 26.23 13.92 -7.28
CA ASN A 222 25.35 14.32 -6.19
C ASN A 222 23.88 14.42 -6.63
N ALA A 223 23.53 13.92 -7.81
CA ALA A 223 22.16 13.85 -8.27
C ALA A 223 21.29 13.05 -7.28
N LYS A 224 20.13 13.60 -6.96
CA LYS A 224 19.19 13.06 -5.97
C LYS A 224 17.97 12.43 -6.64
N ASP A 225 17.51 11.32 -6.09
CA ASP A 225 16.23 10.72 -6.42
C ASP A 225 15.06 11.39 -5.66
N ILE A 226 13.83 10.87 -5.80
CA ILE A 226 12.66 11.41 -5.08
C ILE A 226 12.77 11.27 -3.55
N GLN A 227 13.58 10.34 -3.04
CA GLN A 227 13.87 10.14 -1.62
C GLN A 227 15.10 10.95 -1.18
N GLU A 228 15.55 11.88 -2.02
CA GLU A 228 16.75 12.69 -1.83
C GLU A 228 18.04 11.88 -1.69
N LYS A 229 18.05 10.61 -2.12
CA LYS A 229 19.20 9.73 -2.08
C LYS A 229 20.08 9.93 -3.31
N THR A 230 21.39 9.95 -3.08
CA THR A 230 22.43 10.00 -4.11
C THR A 230 23.00 8.60 -4.38
N ALA A 231 23.83 8.46 -5.42
CA ALA A 231 24.55 7.21 -5.69
C ALA A 231 25.37 6.72 -4.48
N LEU A 232 25.92 7.64 -3.69
CA LEU A 232 26.66 7.31 -2.46
C LEU A 232 25.76 6.57 -1.45
N HIS A 233 24.53 7.04 -1.22
CA HIS A 233 23.59 6.38 -0.32
C HIS A 233 23.30 4.93 -0.76
N TYR A 234 23.11 4.70 -2.05
CA TYR A 234 22.84 3.37 -2.59
C TYR A 234 24.08 2.46 -2.52
N ALA A 235 25.27 2.98 -2.82
CA ALA A 235 26.51 2.22 -2.67
C ALA A 235 26.72 1.75 -1.21
N ILE A 236 26.42 2.61 -0.24
CA ILE A 236 26.48 2.28 1.18
C ILE A 236 25.41 1.25 1.57
N GLN A 237 24.17 1.47 1.13
CA GLN A 237 23.05 0.55 1.39
C GLN A 237 23.29 -0.86 0.82
N GLU A 238 24.02 -0.97 -0.29
CA GLU A 238 24.39 -2.25 -0.91
C GLU A 238 25.77 -2.76 -0.49
N HIS A 239 26.39 -2.18 0.55
CA HIS A 239 27.70 -2.58 1.07
C HIS A 239 28.83 -2.56 0.02
N ARG A 240 28.77 -1.66 -0.97
CA ARG A 240 29.73 -1.55 -2.06
C ARG A 240 30.90 -0.62 -1.69
N LEU A 241 31.83 -1.11 -0.85
CA LEU A 241 32.96 -0.32 -0.36
C LEU A 241 33.77 0.36 -1.47
N GLU A 242 34.14 -0.38 -2.52
CA GLU A 242 34.97 0.15 -3.61
C GLU A 242 34.23 1.22 -4.42
N THR A 243 32.92 1.06 -4.64
CA THR A 243 32.10 2.11 -5.25
C THR A 243 32.00 3.33 -4.34
N THR A 244 31.82 3.14 -3.04
CA THR A 244 31.77 4.24 -2.06
C THR A 244 33.05 5.07 -2.07
N LYS A 245 34.22 4.42 -2.02
CA LYS A 245 35.53 5.08 -2.15
C LYS A 245 35.60 5.87 -3.45
N LEU A 246 35.29 5.22 -4.57
CA LEU A 246 35.33 5.83 -5.89
C LEU A 246 34.44 7.07 -6.00
N LEU A 247 33.22 7.02 -5.45
CA LEU A 247 32.30 8.15 -5.48
C LEU A 247 32.84 9.32 -4.65
N LEU A 248 33.38 9.06 -3.45
CA LEU A 248 33.99 10.08 -2.59
C LEU A 248 35.22 10.73 -3.25
N ASP A 249 36.09 9.92 -3.87
CA ASP A 249 37.26 10.39 -4.62
C ASP A 249 36.87 11.31 -5.80
N HIS A 250 35.64 11.19 -6.30
CA HIS A 250 35.11 11.98 -7.41
C HIS A 250 34.08 13.04 -6.96
N GLY A 251 34.13 13.46 -5.70
CA GLY A 251 33.37 14.62 -5.21
C GLY A 251 31.92 14.33 -4.80
N ALA A 252 31.58 13.07 -4.49
CA ALA A 252 30.36 12.78 -3.77
C ALA A 252 30.42 13.44 -2.39
N ASP A 253 29.40 14.22 -2.04
CA ASP A 253 29.31 14.87 -0.74
C ASP A 253 28.72 13.89 0.29
N PRO A 254 29.50 13.44 1.30
CA PRO A 254 29.05 12.49 2.31
C PRO A 254 28.00 13.08 3.27
N TYR A 255 27.82 14.40 3.32
CA TYR A 255 26.90 15.09 4.22
C TYR A 255 25.53 15.38 3.58
N VAL A 256 25.37 15.07 2.30
CA VAL A 256 24.06 15.12 1.63
C VAL A 256 23.09 14.21 2.37
N LYS A 257 21.94 14.77 2.76
CA LYS A 257 20.90 14.03 3.46
C LYS A 257 19.84 13.47 2.53
N SER A 258 19.38 12.26 2.86
CA SER A 258 18.14 11.65 2.38
C SER A 258 16.91 12.41 2.88
N ARG A 259 15.72 12.06 2.37
CA ARG A 259 14.43 12.58 2.83
C ARG A 259 14.21 12.40 4.34
N TYR A 260 14.80 11.35 4.92
CA TYR A 260 14.69 11.06 6.34
C TYR A 260 15.84 11.66 7.17
N GLY A 261 16.73 12.44 6.54
CA GLY A 261 17.84 13.12 7.22
C GLY A 261 19.10 12.27 7.35
N ASP A 262 19.21 11.17 6.61
CA ASP A 262 20.38 10.28 6.65
C ASP A 262 21.47 10.78 5.73
N ASP A 263 22.67 11.00 6.26
CA ASP A 263 23.89 11.21 5.50
C ASP A 263 24.63 9.88 5.27
N ALA A 264 25.83 9.91 4.70
CA ALA A 264 26.62 8.71 4.45
C ALA A 264 26.92 7.91 5.73
N MET A 265 27.34 8.60 6.80
CA MET A 265 27.66 7.97 8.10
C MET A 265 26.43 7.30 8.70
N ARG A 266 25.30 8.01 8.78
CA ARG A 266 24.07 7.45 9.33
C ARG A 266 23.53 6.30 8.47
N THR A 267 23.62 6.41 7.14
CA THR A 267 23.23 5.32 6.24
C THR A 267 24.09 4.07 6.50
N ALA A 268 25.40 4.23 6.71
CA ALA A 268 26.30 3.11 7.03
C ALA A 268 25.93 2.47 8.37
N CYS A 269 25.61 3.27 9.39
CA CYS A 269 25.16 2.76 10.70
C CYS A 269 23.83 2.00 10.59
N ILE A 270 22.81 2.59 9.94
CA ILE A 270 21.47 2.00 9.80
C ILE A 270 21.52 0.69 9.02
N LYS A 271 22.42 0.57 8.05
CA LYS A 271 22.56 -0.63 7.21
C LYS A 271 23.64 -1.59 7.69
N GLY A 272 24.28 -1.33 8.83
CA GLY A 272 25.34 -2.20 9.36
C GLY A 272 26.54 -2.34 8.44
N ALA A 273 26.84 -1.34 7.60
CA ALA A 273 27.94 -1.39 6.63
C ALA A 273 29.29 -1.08 7.31
N ASN A 274 29.77 -1.97 8.18
CA ASN A 274 30.97 -1.77 9.01
C ASN A 274 32.21 -1.33 8.25
N GLN A 275 32.56 -1.99 7.14
CA GLN A 275 33.77 -1.64 6.39
C GLN A 275 33.71 -0.21 5.84
N ILE A 276 32.50 0.22 5.46
CA ILE A 276 32.26 1.59 5.01
C ILE A 276 32.25 2.54 6.20
N PHE A 277 31.61 2.19 7.30
CA PHE A 277 31.63 2.96 8.54
C PHE A 277 33.07 3.23 9.01
N ASP A 278 33.93 2.21 9.03
CA ASP A 278 35.34 2.34 9.40
C ASP A 278 36.11 3.22 8.40
N TYR A 279 35.82 3.09 7.10
CA TYR A 279 36.41 3.95 6.09
C TYR A 279 36.00 5.43 6.29
N LEU A 280 34.70 5.71 6.44
CA LEU A 280 34.18 7.06 6.67
C LEU A 280 34.74 7.66 7.95
N LYS A 281 34.80 6.88 9.04
CA LYS A 281 35.39 7.28 10.33
C LYS A 281 36.86 7.68 10.22
N THR A 282 37.63 7.03 9.34
CA THR A 282 39.08 7.25 9.22
C THR A 282 39.46 8.31 8.19
N HIS A 283 38.62 8.54 7.18
CA HIS A 283 38.92 9.43 6.06
C HIS A 283 38.14 10.75 6.05
N LEU A 284 37.14 10.91 6.93
CA LEU A 284 36.36 12.13 7.06
C LEU A 284 36.38 12.65 8.49
N GLU A 285 36.32 13.97 8.63
CA GLU A 285 36.25 14.62 9.93
C GLU A 285 34.78 14.73 10.38
N TYR A 286 34.47 14.06 11.49
CA TYR A 286 33.18 14.14 12.16
C TYR A 286 33.36 14.72 13.56
N SER A 287 32.34 15.44 14.05
CA SER A 287 32.36 15.91 15.43
C SER A 287 32.37 14.72 16.41
N PRO A 288 32.95 14.87 17.60
CA PRO A 288 32.95 13.82 18.62
C PRO A 288 31.54 13.33 18.98
N GLU A 289 30.56 14.23 19.02
CA GLU A 289 29.15 13.90 19.27
C GLU A 289 28.60 13.01 18.15
N ARG A 290 28.86 13.38 16.88
CA ARG A 290 28.43 12.61 15.72
C ARG A 290 29.06 11.22 15.70
N MET A 291 30.33 11.11 16.08
CA MET A 291 31.02 9.83 16.19
C MET A 291 30.48 8.95 17.31
N ALA A 292 30.16 9.53 18.47
CA ALA A 292 29.53 8.81 19.56
C ALA A 292 28.14 8.30 19.17
N GLU A 293 27.31 9.13 18.55
CA GLU A 293 26.00 8.72 18.01
C GLU A 293 26.12 7.60 16.96
N ALA A 294 27.11 7.70 16.06
CA ALA A 294 27.30 6.72 15.02
C ALA A 294 27.67 5.33 15.60
N HIS A 295 28.51 5.29 16.64
CA HIS A 295 28.80 4.07 17.38
C HIS A 295 27.58 3.54 18.16
N GLU A 296 26.79 4.41 18.80
CA GLU A 296 25.54 4.03 19.46
C GLU A 296 24.56 3.36 18.48
N LEU A 297 24.33 3.99 17.33
CA LEU A 297 23.38 3.55 16.31
C LEU A 297 23.82 2.28 15.58
N ILE A 298 25.10 2.15 15.22
CA ILE A 298 25.59 0.92 14.57
C ILE A 298 25.55 -0.26 15.54
N GLY A 299 25.87 -0.04 16.82
CA GLY A 299 25.72 -1.06 17.87
C GLY A 299 24.28 -1.55 18.01
N SER A 300 23.31 -0.62 18.02
CA SER A 300 21.87 -0.92 18.00
C SER A 300 21.45 -1.70 16.75
N THR A 301 22.04 -1.39 15.59
CA THR A 301 21.75 -2.11 14.33
C THR A 301 22.24 -3.55 14.37
N TYR A 302 23.47 -3.80 14.85
CA TYR A 302 23.99 -5.16 15.04
C TYR A 302 23.17 -5.97 16.05
N LEU A 303 22.67 -5.34 17.11
CA LEU A 303 21.80 -5.99 18.08
C LEU A 303 20.47 -6.43 17.45
N ASP A 304 19.79 -5.53 16.73
CA ASP A 304 18.45 -5.79 16.23
C ASP A 304 18.42 -6.67 14.97
N GLU A 305 19.37 -6.50 14.03
CA GLU A 305 19.38 -7.22 12.75
C GLU A 305 20.16 -8.55 12.81
N HIS A 306 21.22 -8.61 13.62
CA HIS A 306 22.13 -9.77 13.67
C HIS A 306 22.14 -10.47 15.04
N ASN A 307 21.43 -9.94 16.05
CA ASN A 307 21.41 -10.45 17.42
C ASN A 307 22.82 -10.55 18.04
N GLU A 308 23.75 -9.67 17.63
CA GLU A 308 25.14 -9.64 18.08
C GLU A 308 25.33 -8.75 19.30
N THR A 309 24.94 -9.24 20.48
CA THR A 309 24.99 -8.48 21.75
C THR A 309 26.39 -7.97 22.11
N ARG A 310 27.42 -8.79 21.89
CA ARG A 310 28.82 -8.42 22.21
C ARG A 310 29.32 -7.25 21.35
N VAL A 311 28.94 -7.23 20.06
CA VAL A 311 29.32 -6.16 19.13
C VAL A 311 28.58 -4.87 19.48
N ALA A 312 27.31 -4.96 19.87
CA ALA A 312 26.54 -3.83 20.38
C ALA A 312 27.21 -3.19 21.61
N ILE A 313 27.56 -3.99 22.63
CA ILE A 313 28.23 -3.52 23.84
C ILE A 313 29.58 -2.89 23.53
N LEU A 314 30.37 -3.49 22.64
CA LEU A 314 31.66 -2.94 22.21
C LEU A 314 31.47 -1.52 21.65
N HIS A 315 30.54 -1.34 20.72
CA HIS A 315 30.28 -0.03 20.13
C HIS A 315 29.70 0.97 21.14
N TRP A 316 28.81 0.54 22.04
CA TRP A 316 28.27 1.38 23.10
C TRP A 316 29.33 1.84 24.10
N ARG A 317 30.30 0.98 24.45
CA ARG A 317 31.47 1.33 25.25
C ARG A 317 32.38 2.33 24.53
N LEU A 318 32.63 2.13 23.23
CA LEU A 318 33.40 3.07 22.41
C LEU A 318 32.72 4.46 22.37
N ALA A 319 31.41 4.51 22.17
CA ALA A 319 30.66 5.76 22.20
C ALA A 319 30.75 6.44 23.57
N HIS A 320 30.58 5.70 24.67
CA HIS A 320 30.74 6.24 26.01
C HIS A 320 32.16 6.80 26.22
N HIS A 321 33.20 6.10 25.77
CA HIS A 321 34.58 6.57 25.87
C HIS A 321 34.78 7.90 25.11
N ILE A 322 34.25 8.02 23.90
CA ILE A 322 34.28 9.29 23.14
C ILE A 322 33.61 10.40 23.94
N ARG A 323 32.43 10.15 24.50
CA ARG A 323 31.70 11.14 25.32
C ARG A 323 32.44 11.55 26.59
N ALA A 324 33.03 10.58 27.28
CA ALA A 324 33.75 10.76 28.54
C ALA A 324 35.14 11.39 28.37
N SER A 325 35.73 11.30 27.17
CA SER A 325 37.01 11.93 26.86
C SER A 325 36.97 13.47 26.83
N HIS A 326 35.76 14.05 26.85
CA HIS A 326 35.54 15.50 26.84
C HIS A 326 35.10 15.99 28.22
N THR A 327 35.53 17.20 28.58
CA THR A 327 35.14 17.88 29.82
C THR A 327 34.52 19.24 29.48
N PRO A 328 33.24 19.49 29.80
CA PRO A 328 32.28 18.57 30.43
C PRO A 328 31.90 17.39 29.53
N TYR A 329 31.36 16.33 30.13
CA TYR A 329 30.89 15.13 29.42
C TYR A 329 29.92 15.49 28.28
N LEU A 330 30.10 14.87 27.10
CA LEU A 330 29.21 15.07 25.96
C LEU A 330 27.86 14.38 26.17
N GLN A 331 26.88 15.17 26.61
CA GLN A 331 25.54 14.69 26.94
C GLN A 331 24.83 14.05 25.74
N LYS A 332 23.99 13.06 26.04
CA LYS A 332 23.10 12.41 25.07
C LYS A 332 21.86 13.29 24.89
N LEU A 333 21.82 14.06 23.79
CA LEU A 333 20.72 14.96 23.48
C LEU A 333 20.12 14.63 22.10
N PRO A 334 18.81 14.86 21.88
CA PRO A 334 17.80 15.21 22.90
C PRO A 334 17.51 14.05 23.86
N MET A 335 17.06 14.35 25.09
CA MET A 335 16.62 13.29 26.01
C MET A 335 15.29 12.70 25.54
N VAL A 336 15.22 11.37 25.45
CA VAL A 336 13.98 10.66 25.11
C VAL A 336 12.99 10.82 26.28
N PRO A 337 11.74 11.23 26.02
CA PRO A 337 10.74 11.33 27.08
C PRO A 337 10.41 9.95 27.66
N LEU A 338 9.98 9.90 28.92
CA LEU A 338 9.56 8.65 29.54
C LEU A 338 8.32 8.09 28.82
N ARG A 339 8.43 6.85 28.34
CA ARG A 339 7.36 6.15 27.62
C ARG A 339 6.98 4.86 28.34
N PRO A 340 5.69 4.65 28.64
CA PRO A 340 5.21 3.36 29.15
C PRO A 340 5.57 2.19 28.22
N ALA A 341 5.55 2.42 26.90
CA ALA A 341 5.90 1.41 25.90
C ALA A 341 7.37 0.93 25.95
N TYR A 342 8.25 1.69 26.61
CA TYR A 342 9.64 1.28 26.90
C TYR A 342 9.84 0.90 28.37
N GLY A 343 8.75 0.64 29.11
CA GLY A 343 8.82 0.42 30.55
C GLY A 343 9.32 1.63 31.34
N ASN A 344 9.18 2.85 30.79
CA ASN A 344 9.77 4.08 31.31
C ASN A 344 11.30 4.01 31.51
N ALA A 345 11.99 3.17 30.72
CA ALA A 345 13.44 3.10 30.72
C ALA A 345 14.08 4.40 30.21
N ILE A 346 15.28 4.68 30.70
CA ILE A 346 16.14 5.76 30.23
C ILE A 346 17.45 5.19 29.69
N GLU A 347 18.15 5.97 28.86
CA GLU A 347 19.44 5.53 28.34
C GLU A 347 20.50 5.47 29.43
N PHE A 348 21.35 4.44 29.37
CA PHE A 348 22.53 4.35 30.23
C PHE A 348 23.41 5.60 30.08
N THR A 349 23.97 6.07 31.17
CA THR A 349 24.88 7.22 31.24
C THR A 349 26.28 6.79 31.70
N THR A 350 26.37 5.70 32.46
CA THR A 350 27.63 5.15 33.00
C THR A 350 27.94 3.77 32.43
N LEU A 351 29.20 3.33 32.54
CA LEU A 351 29.60 1.97 32.14
C LEU A 351 29.06 0.90 33.10
N GLU A 352 28.86 1.23 34.37
CA GLU A 352 28.26 0.31 35.36
C GLU A 352 26.80 -0.01 35.00
N GLU A 353 26.02 1.01 34.64
CA GLU A 353 24.65 0.83 34.12
C GLU A 353 24.64 -0.05 32.87
N LEU A 354 25.57 0.20 31.93
CA LEU A 354 25.69 -0.60 30.72
C LEU A 354 26.01 -2.07 31.04
N ASP A 355 26.90 -2.33 31.99
CA ASP A 355 27.28 -3.70 32.39
C ASP A 355 26.13 -4.43 33.07
N ASN A 356 25.33 -3.74 33.87
CA ASN A 356 24.09 -4.30 34.43
C ASN A 356 23.08 -4.63 33.32
N ILE A 357 22.86 -3.70 32.38
CA ILE A 357 21.95 -3.92 31.24
C ILE A 357 22.43 -5.08 30.35
N ALA A 358 23.73 -5.25 30.17
CA ALA A 358 24.30 -6.32 29.35
C ALA A 358 23.96 -7.75 29.85
N THR A 359 23.48 -7.89 31.08
CA THR A 359 23.01 -9.17 31.63
C THR A 359 21.60 -9.55 31.15
N ASP A 360 20.83 -8.57 30.64
CA ASP A 360 19.47 -8.75 30.15
C ASP A 360 19.34 -8.28 28.68
N VAL A 361 19.18 -9.25 27.79
CA VAL A 361 19.03 -9.00 26.35
C VAL A 361 17.78 -8.15 26.05
N ASP A 362 16.72 -8.27 26.84
CA ASP A 362 15.53 -7.45 26.65
C ASP A 362 15.77 -5.99 27.02
N ALA A 363 16.42 -5.74 28.16
CA ALA A 363 16.87 -4.40 28.54
C ALA A 363 17.78 -3.78 27.47
N MET A 364 18.70 -4.56 26.88
CA MET A 364 19.52 -4.09 25.74
C MET A 364 18.66 -3.70 24.53
N ARG A 365 17.60 -4.44 24.23
CA ARG A 365 16.69 -4.13 23.11
C ARG A 365 15.88 -2.86 23.36
N ILE A 366 15.49 -2.60 24.59
CA ILE A 366 14.89 -1.32 24.98
C ILE A 366 15.91 -0.18 24.85
N GLN A 367 17.16 -0.38 25.26
CA GLN A 367 18.23 0.61 25.01
C GLN A 367 18.41 0.88 23.51
N SER A 368 18.34 -0.15 22.66
CA SER A 368 18.39 0.04 21.20
C SER A 368 17.29 0.97 20.70
N LEU A 369 16.04 0.77 21.15
CA LEU A 369 14.91 1.63 20.79
C LEU A 369 15.10 3.07 21.26
N LEU A 370 15.55 3.28 22.50
CA LEU A 370 15.83 4.61 23.04
C LEU A 370 16.90 5.35 22.22
N ILE A 371 18.03 4.66 21.96
CA ILE A 371 19.12 5.18 21.13
C ILE A 371 18.61 5.54 19.73
N CYS A 372 17.84 4.65 19.10
CA CYS A 372 17.31 4.88 17.76
C CYS A 372 16.32 6.05 17.76
N GLU A 373 15.44 6.17 18.75
CA GLU A 373 14.51 7.29 18.87
C GLU A 373 15.24 8.63 19.02
N ARG A 374 16.27 8.69 19.89
CA ARG A 374 17.06 9.90 20.07
C ARG A 374 17.78 10.32 18.79
N ILE A 375 18.43 9.36 18.12
CA ILE A 375 19.33 9.65 17.00
C ILE A 375 18.55 9.88 15.71
N LEU A 376 17.55 9.04 15.42
CA LEU A 376 16.78 9.08 14.17
C LEU A 376 15.53 9.95 14.28
N GLY A 377 14.95 10.05 15.48
CA GLY A 377 13.62 10.61 15.69
C GLY A 377 12.51 9.57 15.51
N LEU A 378 11.40 9.79 16.20
CA LEU A 378 10.27 8.85 16.25
C LEU A 378 9.53 8.71 14.91
N THR A 379 9.62 9.70 14.03
CA THR A 379 8.97 9.72 12.71
C THR A 379 9.79 9.04 11.61
N HIS A 380 11.04 8.69 11.90
CA HIS A 380 11.98 8.11 10.95
C HIS A 380 11.54 6.72 10.51
N LYS A 381 11.69 6.39 9.22
CA LYS A 381 11.25 5.10 8.65
C LYS A 381 11.84 3.90 9.39
N ASP A 382 13.16 3.87 9.59
CA ASP A 382 13.83 2.75 10.28
C ASP A 382 13.45 2.68 11.78
N MET A 383 13.10 3.79 12.45
CA MET A 383 12.59 3.76 13.83
C MET A 383 11.20 3.10 13.87
N LEU A 384 10.30 3.51 12.99
CA LEU A 384 8.97 2.90 12.87
C LEU A 384 9.05 1.41 12.52
N PHE A 385 10.01 1.02 11.68
CA PHE A 385 10.27 -0.38 11.37
C PHE A 385 10.74 -1.16 12.59
N ARG A 386 11.69 -0.62 13.38
CA ARG A 386 12.18 -1.26 14.62
C ARG A 386 11.08 -1.43 15.67
N LEU A 387 10.21 -0.44 15.86
CA LEU A 387 9.02 -0.58 16.73
C LEU A 387 8.10 -1.70 16.26
N THR A 388 7.84 -1.77 14.94
CA THR A 388 6.99 -2.81 14.35
C THR A 388 7.58 -4.19 14.60
N PHE A 389 8.87 -4.37 14.29
CA PHE A 389 9.59 -5.64 14.41
C PHE A 389 9.74 -6.08 15.86
N ARG A 390 10.08 -5.18 16.78
CA ARG A 390 10.17 -5.51 18.22
C ARG A 390 8.82 -5.92 18.79
N GLY A 391 7.74 -5.22 18.43
CA GLY A 391 6.39 -5.64 18.82
C GLY A 391 6.05 -7.04 18.30
N ALA A 392 6.37 -7.35 17.04
CA ALA A 392 6.19 -8.69 16.50
C ALA A 392 7.00 -9.74 17.27
N SER A 393 8.27 -9.46 17.59
CA SER A 393 9.11 -10.34 18.42
C SER A 393 8.52 -10.57 19.81
N TYR A 394 7.87 -9.57 20.42
CA TYR A 394 7.17 -9.76 21.69
C TYR A 394 5.91 -10.63 21.55
N ALA A 395 5.17 -10.49 20.46
CA ALA A 395 4.03 -11.36 20.17
C ALA A 395 4.46 -12.83 20.02
N ASP A 396 5.55 -13.08 19.29
CA ASP A 396 6.10 -14.43 19.10
C ASP A 396 6.57 -15.06 20.42
N SER A 397 7.10 -14.25 21.35
CA SER A 397 7.49 -14.69 22.69
C SER A 397 6.35 -14.67 23.71
N LEU A 398 5.10 -14.48 23.29
CA LEU A 398 3.89 -14.39 24.13
C LEU A 398 3.90 -13.24 25.17
N GLN A 399 4.77 -12.23 25.00
CA GLN A 399 4.78 -11.00 25.80
C GLN A 399 3.77 -9.99 25.22
N LEU A 400 2.50 -10.37 25.24
CA LEU A 400 1.45 -9.74 24.44
C LEU A 400 1.14 -8.30 24.84
N GLN A 401 1.19 -7.96 26.14
CA GLN A 401 0.99 -6.58 26.59
C GLN A 401 2.10 -5.66 26.04
N ARG A 402 3.36 -6.07 26.09
CA ARG A 402 4.49 -5.30 25.54
C ARG A 402 4.38 -5.11 24.03
N CYS A 403 3.86 -6.10 23.31
CA CYS A 403 3.52 -5.95 21.90
C CYS A 403 2.44 -4.87 21.69
N ILE A 404 1.36 -4.90 22.48
CA ILE A 404 0.28 -3.91 22.41
C ILE A 404 0.84 -2.51 22.68
N ASP A 405 1.65 -2.32 23.72
CA ASP A 405 2.19 -1.01 24.07
C ASP A 405 3.05 -0.41 22.95
N LEU A 406 3.96 -1.21 22.35
CA LEU A 406 4.81 -0.77 21.25
C LEU A 406 4.01 -0.47 19.97
N TRP A 407 3.06 -1.32 19.62
CA TRP A 407 2.24 -1.12 18.42
C TRP A 407 1.21 0.00 18.60
N ARG A 408 0.78 0.28 19.83
CA ARG A 408 -0.03 1.47 20.15
C ARG A 408 0.79 2.74 19.96
N LEU A 409 2.01 2.81 20.51
CA LEU A 409 2.93 3.93 20.27
C LEU A 409 3.20 4.13 18.77
N LEU A 410 3.48 3.04 18.05
CA LEU A 410 3.66 3.06 16.59
C LEU A 410 2.45 3.67 15.88
N LEU A 411 1.23 3.25 16.26
CA LEU A 411 0.00 3.74 15.65
C LEU A 411 -0.24 5.21 15.99
N GLU A 412 -0.01 5.64 17.23
CA GLU A 412 -0.12 7.04 17.67
C GLU A 412 0.76 7.95 16.81
N VAL A 413 2.04 7.59 16.65
CA VAL A 413 2.99 8.33 15.81
C VAL A 413 2.53 8.33 14.36
N ARG A 414 2.06 7.18 13.87
CA ARG A 414 1.61 7.05 12.49
C ARG A 414 0.39 7.91 12.20
N VAL A 415 -0.58 8.01 13.10
CA VAL A 415 -1.79 8.82 12.92
C VAL A 415 -1.49 10.32 13.05
N GLN A 416 -0.56 10.71 13.91
CA GLN A 416 -0.18 12.11 14.09
C GLN A 416 0.61 12.68 12.90
N HIS A 417 1.52 11.87 12.33
CA HIS A 417 2.40 12.32 11.24
C HIS A 417 1.95 11.88 9.84
N TYR A 418 1.10 10.87 9.77
CA TYR A 418 0.52 10.37 8.53
C TYR A 418 -1.00 10.25 8.70
N SER A 419 -1.75 10.51 7.63
CA SER A 419 -3.21 10.33 7.68
C SER A 419 -3.56 8.84 7.88
N ILE A 420 -4.72 8.56 8.50
CA ILE A 420 -5.32 7.20 8.53
C ILE A 420 -5.58 6.63 7.11
N LEU A 421 -5.57 7.50 6.09
CA LEU A 421 -5.66 7.12 4.67
C LEU A 421 -4.36 6.49 4.14
N HIS A 422 -3.24 6.65 4.85
CA HIS A 422 -1.96 6.06 4.48
C HIS A 422 -1.97 4.54 4.71
N PHE A 423 -1.43 3.79 3.76
CA PHE A 423 -1.49 2.33 3.76
C PHE A 423 -0.86 1.72 5.03
N ASP A 424 0.34 2.15 5.41
CA ASP A 424 1.03 1.60 6.58
C ASP A 424 0.31 1.94 7.90
N THR A 425 -0.36 3.10 7.97
CA THR A 425 -1.15 3.50 9.16
C THR A 425 -2.38 2.62 9.31
N CYS A 426 -3.09 2.41 8.19
CA CYS A 426 -4.21 1.49 8.12
C CYS A 426 -3.79 0.06 8.49
N TYR A 427 -2.67 -0.41 7.95
CA TYR A 427 -2.15 -1.74 8.22
C TYR A 427 -1.77 -1.92 9.70
N ALA A 428 -1.08 -0.94 10.31
CA ALA A 428 -0.75 -0.97 11.73
C ALA A 428 -2.01 -1.05 12.61
N ALA A 429 -3.04 -0.26 12.29
CA ALA A 429 -4.34 -0.31 12.99
C ALA A 429 -5.01 -1.68 12.84
N GLN A 430 -5.04 -2.26 11.63
CA GLN A 430 -5.63 -3.58 11.39
C GLN A 430 -4.92 -4.67 12.19
N THR A 431 -3.59 -4.69 12.18
CA THR A 431 -2.80 -5.73 12.87
C THR A 431 -2.97 -5.63 14.39
N LEU A 432 -2.93 -4.42 14.96
CA LEU A 432 -3.14 -4.21 16.40
C LEU A 432 -4.55 -4.61 16.84
N VAL A 433 -5.59 -4.16 16.13
CA VAL A 433 -6.98 -4.50 16.45
C VAL A 433 -7.22 -6.00 16.28
N ARG A 434 -6.62 -6.63 15.26
CA ARG A 434 -6.71 -8.07 15.06
C ARG A 434 -6.13 -8.86 16.23
N LEU A 435 -4.94 -8.48 16.68
CA LEU A 435 -4.31 -9.08 17.86
C LEU A 435 -5.23 -8.97 19.09
N MET A 436 -5.76 -7.78 19.36
CA MET A 436 -6.67 -7.55 20.48
C MET A 436 -7.94 -8.44 20.42
N ILE A 437 -8.53 -8.61 19.23
CA ILE A 437 -9.67 -9.54 19.02
C ILE A 437 -9.27 -10.97 19.35
N ASP A 438 -8.13 -11.43 18.84
CA ASP A 438 -7.70 -12.82 19.05
C ASP A 438 -7.40 -13.12 20.52
N LEU A 439 -6.86 -12.15 21.27
CA LEU A 439 -6.66 -12.28 22.70
C LEU A 439 -7.99 -12.35 23.47
N HIS A 440 -8.93 -11.45 23.15
CA HIS A 440 -10.24 -11.44 23.80
C HIS A 440 -11.02 -12.73 23.52
N GLU A 441 -11.02 -13.23 22.27
CA GLU A 441 -11.69 -14.48 21.91
C GLU A 441 -11.07 -15.71 22.58
N ARG A 442 -9.74 -15.75 22.71
CA ARG A 442 -9.06 -16.82 23.47
C ARG A 442 -9.49 -16.80 24.93
N TYR A 443 -9.57 -15.62 25.53
CA TYR A 443 -10.03 -15.45 26.91
C TYR A 443 -11.49 -15.92 27.09
N LEU A 444 -12.41 -15.54 26.20
CA LEU A 444 -13.80 -16.00 26.24
C LEU A 444 -13.91 -17.53 26.11
N ARG A 445 -13.12 -18.15 25.24
CA ARG A 445 -13.09 -19.62 25.12
C ARG A 445 -12.57 -20.30 26.39
N SER A 446 -11.55 -19.74 27.04
CA SER A 446 -11.08 -20.27 28.32
C SER A 446 -12.12 -20.14 29.42
N LEU A 447 -12.86 -19.04 29.47
CA LEU A 447 -13.99 -18.85 30.39
C LEU A 447 -15.11 -19.86 30.15
N ASP A 448 -15.50 -20.08 28.88
CA ASP A 448 -16.54 -21.07 28.55
C ASP A 448 -16.15 -22.49 28.95
N LEU A 449 -14.87 -22.85 28.74
CA LEU A 449 -14.32 -24.13 29.17
C LEU A 449 -14.32 -24.26 30.69
N LEU A 450 -13.88 -23.22 31.41
CA LEU A 450 -13.92 -23.18 32.87
C LEU A 450 -15.35 -23.30 33.37
N ASN A 451 -16.31 -22.54 32.86
CA ASN A 451 -17.71 -22.60 33.25
C ASN A 451 -18.31 -24.00 33.05
N ARG A 452 -18.01 -24.65 31.91
CA ARG A 452 -18.41 -26.05 31.67
C ARG A 452 -17.71 -27.05 32.60
N GLN A 453 -16.48 -26.75 33.02
CA GLN A 453 -15.74 -27.56 33.98
C GLN A 453 -16.29 -27.35 35.40
N PHE A 454 -16.69 -26.14 35.78
CA PHE A 454 -17.37 -25.83 37.05
C PHE A 454 -18.74 -26.52 37.14
N ASP A 455 -19.53 -26.55 36.05
CA ASP A 455 -20.79 -27.33 35.98
C ASP A 455 -20.56 -28.84 36.21
N LEU A 456 -19.41 -29.39 35.79
CA LEU A 456 -19.03 -30.78 36.04
C LEU A 456 -18.40 -30.98 37.45
N ARG A 457 -17.70 -29.98 37.98
CA ARG A 457 -17.01 -30.02 39.29
C ARG A 457 -17.98 -29.86 40.46
N GLU A 458 -19.06 -29.07 40.33
CA GLU A 458 -20.19 -29.07 41.29
C GLU A 458 -20.84 -30.46 41.40
N PHE A 459 -20.73 -31.29 40.35
CA PHE A 459 -21.26 -32.66 40.35
C PHE A 459 -20.38 -33.68 41.08
N PHE A 460 -19.07 -33.41 41.26
CA PHE A 460 -18.11 -34.36 41.85
C PHE A 460 -17.46 -33.93 43.17
N GLY A 461 -17.71 -32.71 43.67
CA GLY A 461 -17.45 -32.36 45.07
C GLY A 461 -15.99 -32.46 45.53
N GLU A 462 -15.04 -31.97 44.73
CA GLU A 462 -13.63 -31.87 45.14
C GLU A 462 -13.21 -30.40 45.28
N GLU A 463 -12.76 -30.02 46.47
CA GLU A 463 -12.12 -28.73 46.77
C GLU A 463 -10.60 -28.87 46.58
N PHE A 464 -10.02 -28.07 45.69
CA PHE A 464 -8.57 -27.80 45.65
C PHE A 464 -8.29 -26.35 45.28
N GLU A 465 -7.22 -25.81 45.87
CA GLU A 465 -6.73 -24.44 45.76
C GLU A 465 -6.49 -24.02 44.29
N ASP A 466 -7.25 -23.02 43.82
CA ASP A 466 -7.08 -22.38 42.52
C ASP A 466 -5.79 -21.53 42.50
N ASP A 467 -4.69 -22.11 42.03
CA ASP A 467 -3.54 -21.36 41.49
C ASP A 467 -3.71 -21.19 39.96
N VAL A 468 -4.92 -20.79 39.52
CA VAL A 468 -5.09 -20.23 38.17
C VAL A 468 -4.58 -18.81 38.23
N GLY A 469 -3.31 -18.66 37.83
CA GLY A 469 -2.57 -17.41 37.85
C GLY A 469 -3.41 -16.21 37.41
N LYS A 470 -3.19 -15.11 38.13
CA LYS A 470 -3.65 -13.74 37.82
C LYS A 470 -3.06 -13.24 36.49
N ASP A 471 -3.27 -13.96 35.39
CA ASP A 471 -3.00 -13.42 34.06
C ASP A 471 -4.08 -12.35 33.80
N GLU A 472 -3.65 -11.10 33.82
CA GLU A 472 -4.48 -9.92 33.54
C GLU A 472 -5.25 -10.14 32.24
N HIS A 473 -6.57 -9.94 32.28
CA HIS A 473 -7.43 -10.03 31.10
C HIS A 473 -6.87 -9.14 29.97
N LEU A 474 -6.31 -9.76 28.92
CA LEU A 474 -5.84 -9.08 27.72
C LEU A 474 -6.89 -9.16 26.59
N PRO A 475 -7.11 -8.08 25.82
CA PRO A 475 -6.50 -6.76 25.95
C PRO A 475 -7.08 -5.94 27.13
N VAL A 476 -6.28 -5.03 27.67
CA VAL A 476 -6.71 -4.10 28.74
C VAL A 476 -7.64 -3.03 28.16
N PHE A 477 -8.68 -2.67 28.92
CA PHE A 477 -9.67 -1.66 28.51
C PHE A 477 -9.04 -0.33 28.06
N GLU A 478 -8.03 0.17 28.78
CA GLU A 478 -7.38 1.45 28.46
C GLU A 478 -6.67 1.43 27.11
N ASP A 479 -6.09 0.29 26.71
CA ASP A 479 -5.46 0.14 25.39
C ASP A 479 -6.49 0.17 24.27
N VAL A 480 -7.58 -0.58 24.43
CA VAL A 480 -8.68 -0.62 23.46
C VAL A 480 -9.31 0.77 23.33
N MET A 481 -9.54 1.45 24.45
CA MET A 481 -10.10 2.81 24.48
C MET A 481 -9.14 3.84 23.86
N GLY A 482 -7.84 3.72 24.12
CA GLY A 482 -6.80 4.58 23.52
C GLY A 482 -6.80 4.46 22.00
N VAL A 483 -6.77 3.24 21.46
CA VAL A 483 -6.82 3.00 20.00
C VAL A 483 -8.15 3.46 19.41
N PHE A 484 -9.27 3.21 20.08
CA PHE A 484 -10.58 3.68 19.64
C PHE A 484 -10.63 5.20 19.50
N ARG A 485 -10.21 5.95 20.54
CA ARG A 485 -10.19 7.42 20.52
C ARG A 485 -9.26 7.97 19.43
N LEU A 486 -8.08 7.37 19.27
CA LEU A 486 -7.12 7.76 18.24
C LEU A 486 -7.71 7.66 16.83
N LEU A 487 -8.35 6.53 16.52
CA LEU A 487 -8.95 6.32 15.20
C LEU A 487 -10.22 7.15 15.03
N SER A 488 -11.19 7.02 15.94
CA SER A 488 -12.47 7.75 15.86
C SER A 488 -12.31 9.27 15.78
N GLY A 489 -11.34 9.85 16.50
CA GLY A 489 -11.07 11.28 16.50
C GLY A 489 -10.59 11.84 15.16
N THR A 490 -10.01 11.01 14.29
CA THR A 490 -9.42 11.44 13.00
C THR A 490 -10.29 11.09 11.79
N VAL A 491 -11.30 10.23 11.95
CA VAL A 491 -12.09 9.70 10.83
C VAL A 491 -12.97 10.76 10.18
N ALA A 492 -13.51 11.70 10.95
CA ALA A 492 -14.35 12.77 10.40
C ALA A 492 -13.57 13.69 9.45
N GLU A 493 -12.33 14.06 9.81
CA GLU A 493 -11.43 14.83 8.96
C GLU A 493 -11.03 14.03 7.71
N ALA A 494 -10.61 12.78 7.89
CA ALA A 494 -10.22 11.91 6.78
C ALA A 494 -11.36 11.71 5.75
N GLN A 495 -12.61 11.64 6.20
CA GLN A 495 -13.77 11.56 5.31
C GLN A 495 -13.91 12.81 4.42
N GLN A 496 -13.59 14.00 4.94
CA GLN A 496 -13.61 15.25 4.17
C GLN A 496 -12.49 15.25 3.12
N LEU A 497 -11.29 14.76 3.49
CA LEU A 497 -10.15 14.66 2.58
C LEU A 497 -10.43 13.75 1.37
N LEU A 498 -11.21 12.69 1.55
CA LEU A 498 -11.60 11.78 0.46
C LEU A 498 -12.47 12.42 -0.64
N GLN A 499 -13.01 13.61 -0.39
CA GLN A 499 -13.78 14.37 -1.38
C GLN A 499 -12.92 15.29 -2.25
N VAL A 500 -11.65 15.51 -1.86
CA VAL A 500 -10.70 16.37 -2.58
C VAL A 500 -10.20 15.66 -3.85
N ARG A 501 -10.19 16.37 -4.98
CA ARG A 501 -9.73 15.82 -6.26
C ARG A 501 -8.21 15.97 -6.43
N PRO A 502 -7.51 14.99 -7.02
CA PRO A 502 -8.01 13.72 -7.54
C PRO A 502 -8.30 12.68 -6.43
N VAL A 503 -9.36 11.89 -6.61
CA VAL A 503 -9.76 10.85 -5.66
C VAL A 503 -9.00 9.56 -5.93
N TYR A 504 -8.32 9.02 -4.92
CA TYR A 504 -7.54 7.79 -5.04
C TYR A 504 -8.29 6.59 -4.43
N ARG A 505 -8.59 5.60 -5.25
CA ARG A 505 -9.28 4.36 -4.82
C ARG A 505 -8.60 3.66 -3.63
N LYS A 506 -7.26 3.60 -3.61
CA LYS A 506 -6.50 3.00 -2.50
C LYS A 506 -6.76 3.69 -1.15
N GLN A 507 -6.93 5.01 -1.15
CA GLN A 507 -7.22 5.76 0.08
C GLN A 507 -8.63 5.48 0.59
N GLN A 508 -9.60 5.33 -0.32
CA GLN A 508 -10.97 4.93 0.03
C GLN A 508 -11.01 3.52 0.64
N GLU A 509 -10.26 2.58 0.04
CA GLU A 509 -10.13 1.21 0.57
C GLU A 509 -9.48 1.18 1.96
N ASN A 510 -8.44 2.00 2.19
CA ASN A 510 -7.81 2.13 3.51
C ASN A 510 -8.77 2.72 4.55
N PHE A 511 -9.55 3.73 4.17
CA PHE A 511 -10.55 4.33 5.05
C PHE A 511 -11.62 3.32 5.48
N ASP A 512 -12.14 2.52 4.53
CA ASP A 512 -13.12 1.49 4.83
C ASP A 512 -12.59 0.42 5.78
N ARG A 513 -11.31 0.06 5.63
CA ARG A 513 -10.62 -0.85 6.56
C ARG A 513 -10.53 -0.26 7.98
N ILE A 514 -10.27 1.04 8.11
CA ILE A 514 -10.30 1.72 9.41
C ILE A 514 -11.70 1.71 10.03
N LEU A 515 -12.76 1.90 9.24
CA LEU A 515 -14.13 1.78 9.76
C LEU A 515 -14.42 0.38 10.29
N LYS A 516 -13.90 -0.66 9.62
CA LYS A 516 -13.98 -2.04 10.14
C LYS A 516 -13.22 -2.16 11.46
N CYS A 517 -12.00 -1.62 11.58
CA CYS A 517 -11.26 -1.58 12.85
C CYS A 517 -12.07 -0.93 13.97
N ILE A 518 -12.71 0.21 13.69
CA ILE A 518 -13.54 0.93 14.67
C ILE A 518 -14.73 0.08 15.10
N ALA A 519 -15.43 -0.57 14.17
CA ALA A 519 -16.53 -1.49 14.52
C ALA A 519 -16.07 -2.59 15.47
N HIS A 520 -14.91 -3.22 15.19
CA HIS A 520 -14.36 -4.27 16.06
C HIS A 520 -13.82 -3.73 17.40
N LEU A 521 -13.33 -2.49 17.44
CA LEU A 521 -12.96 -1.85 18.71
C LEU A 521 -14.18 -1.61 19.59
N ILE A 522 -15.35 -1.28 19.03
CA ILE A 522 -16.60 -1.18 19.81
C ILE A 522 -16.96 -2.55 20.41
N TYR A 523 -16.79 -3.63 19.66
CA TYR A 523 -16.97 -5.00 20.18
C TYR A 523 -16.04 -5.26 21.38
N LEU A 524 -14.75 -4.98 21.23
CA LEU A 524 -13.75 -5.13 22.30
C LEU A 524 -14.06 -4.25 23.52
N LEU A 525 -14.51 -3.01 23.32
CA LEU A 525 -14.86 -2.08 24.40
C LEU A 525 -16.03 -2.60 25.24
N ILE A 526 -17.04 -3.22 24.61
CA ILE A 526 -18.15 -3.84 25.35
C ILE A 526 -17.65 -5.04 26.16
N GLY A 527 -16.77 -5.86 25.57
CA GLY A 527 -16.22 -7.06 26.22
C GLY A 527 -15.25 -6.77 27.37
N THR A 528 -14.51 -5.66 27.30
CA THR A 528 -13.50 -5.27 28.30
C THR A 528 -14.03 -4.32 29.39
N ALA A 529 -15.23 -3.78 29.24
CA ALA A 529 -15.84 -2.87 30.22
C ALA A 529 -16.52 -3.65 31.37
N ASP A 530 -15.72 -3.97 32.39
CA ASP A 530 -16.15 -4.62 33.63
C ASP A 530 -16.92 -3.69 34.58
N THR A 531 -16.56 -2.41 34.67
CA THR A 531 -17.21 -1.44 35.58
C THR A 531 -18.27 -0.56 34.92
N ILE A 532 -19.17 0.00 35.73
CA ILE A 532 -20.23 0.93 35.26
C ILE A 532 -19.61 2.20 34.67
N GLU A 533 -18.53 2.69 35.27
CA GLU A 533 -17.79 3.88 34.81
C GLU A 533 -17.20 3.65 33.43
N LYS A 534 -16.57 2.50 33.20
CA LYS A 534 -16.04 2.11 31.89
C LYS A 534 -17.15 1.99 30.86
N ARG A 535 -18.28 1.36 31.19
CA ARG A 535 -19.46 1.27 30.30
C ARG A 535 -20.02 2.63 29.93
N LYS A 536 -20.08 3.59 30.86
CA LYS A 536 -20.47 4.98 30.58
C LYS A 536 -19.47 5.66 29.65
N SER A 537 -18.17 5.47 29.88
CA SER A 537 -17.11 5.99 29.01
C SER A 537 -17.24 5.47 27.57
N VAL A 538 -17.52 4.17 27.40
CA VAL A 538 -17.80 3.57 26.09
C VAL A 538 -19.02 4.20 25.43
N TYR A 539 -20.13 4.37 26.18
CA TYR A 539 -21.34 4.99 25.65
C TYR A 539 -21.08 6.39 25.10
N TYR A 540 -20.42 7.26 25.86
CA TYR A 540 -20.12 8.62 25.39
C TYR A 540 -19.17 8.64 24.19
N ALA A 541 -18.13 7.81 24.20
CA ALA A 541 -17.18 7.73 23.09
C ALA A 541 -17.85 7.25 21.79
N VAL A 542 -18.74 6.25 21.88
CA VAL A 542 -19.51 5.77 20.72
C VAL A 542 -20.59 6.77 20.31
N TYR A 543 -21.22 7.46 21.26
CA TYR A 543 -22.17 8.53 20.99
C TYR A 543 -21.54 9.63 20.14
N ASP A 544 -20.38 10.13 20.52
CA ASP A 544 -19.66 11.16 19.77
C ASP A 544 -19.35 10.70 18.34
N LEU A 545 -18.84 9.47 18.18
CA LEU A 545 -18.58 8.87 16.87
C LEU A 545 -19.85 8.76 16.02
N VAL A 546 -20.99 8.30 16.57
CA VAL A 546 -22.26 8.20 15.83
C VAL A 546 -22.72 9.57 15.32
N HIS A 547 -22.51 10.63 16.11
CA HIS A 547 -22.90 12.00 15.75
C HIS A 547 -22.01 12.62 14.66
N THR A 548 -20.81 12.09 14.42
CA THR A 548 -19.98 12.48 13.26
C THR A 548 -20.57 12.05 11.91
N ARG A 549 -21.54 11.12 11.90
CA ARG A 549 -22.23 10.60 10.70
C ARG A 549 -21.28 10.05 9.63
N VAL A 550 -20.20 9.43 10.07
CA VAL A 550 -19.22 8.79 9.20
C VAL A 550 -19.84 7.62 8.42
N ARG A 551 -19.42 7.46 7.17
CA ARG A 551 -19.86 6.40 6.26
C ARG A 551 -18.70 5.86 5.44
N SER A 552 -18.80 4.60 5.04
CA SER A 552 -17.85 3.98 4.11
C SER A 552 -17.68 4.82 2.84
N ALA A 553 -16.44 4.92 2.38
CA ALA A 553 -16.08 5.63 1.17
C ALA A 553 -16.50 4.88 -0.10
N CYS A 554 -16.43 3.53 -0.10
CA CYS A 554 -16.76 2.74 -1.29
C CYS A 554 -18.21 2.31 -1.36
N THR A 555 -18.87 2.00 -0.24
CA THR A 555 -20.25 1.47 -0.24
C THR A 555 -21.27 2.41 0.39
N TYR A 556 -20.82 3.50 1.01
CA TYR A 556 -21.66 4.42 1.78
C TYR A 556 -22.41 3.76 2.95
N ASP A 557 -21.90 2.61 3.40
CA ASP A 557 -22.37 1.87 4.57
C ASP A 557 -22.16 2.68 5.86
N THR A 558 -23.12 2.62 6.76
CA THR A 558 -22.95 3.10 8.15
C THR A 558 -22.30 2.02 9.02
N LEU A 559 -21.84 2.38 10.22
CA LEU A 559 -21.39 1.39 11.21
C LEU A 559 -22.44 0.31 11.47
N LEU A 560 -23.74 0.63 11.41
CA LEU A 560 -24.82 -0.37 11.52
C LEU A 560 -24.71 -1.45 10.46
N HIS A 561 -24.51 -1.06 9.20
CA HIS A 561 -24.41 -2.00 8.08
C HIS A 561 -23.22 -2.94 8.26
N LEU A 562 -22.10 -2.41 8.75
CA LEU A 562 -20.90 -3.19 9.03
C LEU A 562 -21.13 -4.18 10.19
N CYS A 563 -21.76 -3.74 11.29
CA CYS A 563 -21.95 -4.58 12.48
C CYS A 563 -23.02 -5.67 12.32
N VAL A 564 -23.89 -5.59 11.31
CA VAL A 564 -24.89 -6.63 10.99
C VAL A 564 -24.41 -7.60 9.90
N SER A 565 -23.18 -7.45 9.39
CA SER A 565 -22.64 -8.24 8.28
C SER A 565 -21.52 -9.18 8.71
N ARG A 566 -21.63 -10.48 8.40
CA ARG A 566 -20.55 -11.48 8.52
C ARG A 566 -19.33 -11.18 7.65
N LEU A 567 -19.46 -10.27 6.68
CA LEU A 567 -18.35 -9.84 5.81
C LEU A 567 -17.48 -8.75 6.47
N ASN A 568 -17.87 -8.23 7.63
CA ASN A 568 -17.06 -7.33 8.42
C ASN A 568 -15.99 -8.12 9.19
N VAL A 569 -14.92 -8.48 8.48
CA VAL A 569 -13.78 -9.23 9.02
C VAL A 569 -12.49 -8.46 8.77
N ILE A 570 -11.57 -8.53 9.73
CA ILE A 570 -10.19 -8.06 9.61
C ILE A 570 -9.31 -9.29 9.28
N LYS A 571 -8.73 -9.33 8.07
CA LYS A 571 -7.87 -10.44 7.63
C LYS A 571 -6.49 -10.38 8.30
N SER A 572 -5.95 -11.54 8.66
CA SER A 572 -4.56 -11.70 9.16
C SER A 572 -3.60 -11.95 8.00
N GLY A 573 -2.37 -11.46 8.13
CA GLY A 573 -1.22 -11.91 7.32
C GLY A 573 -0.05 -12.45 8.17
N TYR A 574 -0.14 -12.43 9.50
CA TYR A 574 0.98 -12.78 10.41
C TYR A 574 0.74 -14.07 11.20
N LEU A 575 -0.49 -14.33 11.64
CA LEU A 575 -0.86 -15.59 12.27
C LEU A 575 -1.31 -16.54 11.17
N SER A 576 -0.47 -17.54 10.88
CA SER A 576 -0.54 -18.51 9.78
C SER A 576 -1.73 -19.49 9.81
N ASP A 577 -2.74 -19.24 10.64
CA ASP A 577 -3.97 -20.02 10.65
C ASP A 577 -5.06 -19.33 9.84
N GLU A 578 -5.00 -19.50 8.51
CA GLU A 578 -6.11 -19.13 7.61
C GLU A 578 -7.42 -19.89 7.94
N ASN A 579 -7.35 -20.95 8.77
CA ASN A 579 -8.47 -21.83 9.07
C ASN A 579 -9.40 -21.33 10.20
N HIS A 580 -9.06 -20.26 10.93
CA HIS A 580 -9.88 -19.75 12.02
C HIS A 580 -10.04 -18.22 11.97
N LEU A 581 -10.80 -17.73 10.98
CA LEU A 581 -11.32 -16.37 11.04
C LEU A 581 -12.28 -16.28 12.24
N ASN A 582 -11.89 -15.54 13.29
CA ASN A 582 -12.77 -15.22 14.40
C ASN A 582 -13.82 -14.20 13.92
N ILE A 583 -14.96 -14.71 13.44
CA ILE A 583 -16.08 -13.90 12.96
C ILE A 583 -16.88 -13.42 14.18
N VAL A 584 -16.71 -12.15 14.55
CA VAL A 584 -17.39 -11.54 15.71
C VAL A 584 -18.72 -10.87 15.34
N PHE A 585 -18.96 -10.60 14.06
CA PHE A 585 -20.20 -9.99 13.55
C PHE A 585 -21.05 -11.04 12.80
N PRO A 586 -22.39 -11.00 12.94
CA PRO A 586 -23.20 -9.95 13.55
C PRO A 586 -23.21 -10.04 15.08
N ASN A 587 -23.17 -8.90 15.78
CA ASN A 587 -23.16 -8.86 17.25
C ASN A 587 -24.32 -8.02 17.81
N GLU A 588 -25.18 -8.64 18.62
CA GLU A 588 -26.39 -8.01 19.18
C GLU A 588 -26.06 -6.82 20.10
N LEU A 589 -25.05 -6.95 20.97
CA LEU A 589 -24.70 -5.91 21.94
C LEU A 589 -24.14 -4.67 21.26
N VAL A 590 -23.29 -4.86 20.24
CA VAL A 590 -22.77 -3.75 19.44
C VAL A 590 -23.89 -3.04 18.69
N VAL A 591 -24.79 -3.80 18.05
CA VAL A 591 -25.95 -3.23 17.34
C VAL A 591 -26.83 -2.43 18.29
N LYS A 592 -27.13 -2.98 19.47
CA LYS A 592 -27.92 -2.30 20.50
C LYS A 592 -27.26 -1.00 20.94
N LEU A 593 -25.98 -1.02 21.29
CA LEU A 593 -25.25 0.18 21.71
C LEU A 593 -25.31 1.28 20.65
N LEU A 594 -25.09 0.94 19.37
CA LEU A 594 -25.12 1.93 18.31
C LEU A 594 -26.52 2.54 18.11
N LEU A 595 -27.59 1.76 18.31
CA LEU A 595 -28.98 2.24 18.28
C LEU A 595 -29.28 3.13 19.50
N ASP A 596 -28.86 2.72 20.70
CA ASP A 596 -28.98 3.50 21.94
C ASP A 596 -28.23 4.84 21.86
N CYS A 597 -27.16 4.92 21.05
CA CYS A 597 -26.44 6.15 20.73
C CYS A 597 -27.12 7.01 19.63
N GLY A 598 -28.28 6.62 19.11
CA GLY A 598 -29.09 7.42 18.19
C GLY A 598 -28.76 7.23 16.70
N MET A 599 -28.10 6.15 16.32
CA MET A 599 -27.78 5.90 14.91
C MET A 599 -29.04 5.57 14.10
N ASN A 600 -29.22 6.23 12.95
CA ASN A 600 -30.40 6.05 12.12
C ASN A 600 -30.48 4.64 11.50
N VAL A 601 -31.44 3.84 11.97
CA VAL A 601 -31.70 2.46 11.52
C VAL A 601 -32.09 2.36 10.03
N ASN A 602 -32.72 3.41 9.50
CA ASN A 602 -33.20 3.49 8.11
C ASN A 602 -32.23 4.25 7.19
N ALA A 603 -30.99 4.49 7.63
CA ALA A 603 -29.97 5.02 6.75
C ALA A 603 -29.75 4.05 5.57
N LYS A 604 -29.73 4.58 4.35
CA LYS A 604 -29.47 3.80 3.13
C LYS A 604 -28.01 3.96 2.69
N ASN A 605 -27.42 2.85 2.23
CA ASN A 605 -26.10 2.83 1.60
C ASN A 605 -26.20 3.13 0.09
N GLU A 606 -25.12 2.95 -0.68
CA GLU A 606 -25.12 3.21 -2.13
C GLU A 606 -26.10 2.28 -2.88
N ALA A 607 -26.31 1.05 -2.42
CA ALA A 607 -27.27 0.11 -2.98
C ALA A 607 -28.74 0.43 -2.62
N LYS A 608 -29.00 1.56 -1.96
CA LYS A 608 -30.28 1.89 -1.30
C LYS A 608 -30.70 0.87 -0.22
N SER A 609 -29.81 -0.02 0.19
CA SER A 609 -30.05 -1.00 1.24
C SER A 609 -29.95 -0.33 2.61
N THR A 610 -30.86 -0.68 3.52
CA THR A 610 -30.76 -0.34 4.96
C THR A 610 -29.99 -1.43 5.69
N ALA A 611 -29.64 -1.20 6.97
CA ALA A 611 -29.01 -2.24 7.78
C ALA A 611 -29.89 -3.49 7.90
N LEU A 612 -31.22 -3.34 7.89
CA LEU A 612 -32.15 -4.47 7.87
C LEU A 612 -31.97 -5.33 6.61
N HIS A 613 -31.79 -4.72 5.43
CA HIS A 613 -31.52 -5.47 4.18
C HIS A 613 -30.26 -6.32 4.26
N VAL A 614 -29.22 -5.84 4.96
CA VAL A 614 -27.97 -6.58 5.16
C VAL A 614 -28.17 -7.70 6.18
N ALA A 615 -28.90 -7.44 7.28
CA ALA A 615 -29.15 -8.41 8.35
C ALA A 615 -30.02 -9.61 7.89
N VAL A 616 -30.95 -9.40 6.97
CA VAL A 616 -31.90 -10.44 6.49
C VAL A 616 -31.29 -11.37 5.44
N GLN A 617 -30.07 -11.10 4.95
CA GLN A 617 -29.39 -12.01 4.04
C GLN A 617 -29.18 -13.38 4.71
N PRO A 618 -29.28 -14.52 4.00
CA PRO A 618 -29.22 -15.85 4.60
C PRO A 618 -27.96 -16.07 5.46
N TYR A 619 -26.83 -15.55 4.98
CA TYR A 619 -25.54 -15.65 5.67
C TYR A 619 -25.34 -14.60 6.78
N ASN A 620 -26.29 -13.71 7.07
CA ASN A 620 -26.26 -12.79 8.22
C ASN A 620 -27.40 -13.04 9.21
N TYR A 621 -28.36 -13.89 8.83
CA TYR A 621 -29.65 -13.99 9.46
C TYR A 621 -29.56 -14.32 10.96
N SER A 622 -30.16 -13.45 11.79
CA SER A 622 -30.32 -13.65 13.23
C SER A 622 -31.64 -13.03 13.67
N ASN A 623 -32.56 -13.85 14.19
CA ASN A 623 -33.86 -13.38 14.67
C ASN A 623 -33.71 -12.28 15.75
N ARG A 624 -32.70 -12.39 16.64
CA ARG A 624 -32.46 -11.40 17.70
C ARG A 624 -32.10 -10.02 17.14
N ILE A 625 -31.21 -9.98 16.15
CA ILE A 625 -30.77 -8.71 15.54
C ILE A 625 -31.87 -8.11 14.68
N ILE A 626 -32.59 -8.94 13.90
CA ILE A 626 -33.72 -8.47 13.10
C ILE A 626 -34.80 -7.88 14.00
N HIS A 627 -35.16 -8.58 15.08
CA HIS A 627 -36.11 -8.07 16.09
C HIS A 627 -35.66 -6.73 16.67
N LEU A 628 -34.41 -6.64 17.10
CA LEU A 628 -33.84 -5.42 17.66
C LEU A 628 -33.89 -4.22 16.68
N LEU A 629 -33.60 -4.46 15.40
CA LEU A 629 -33.72 -3.42 14.36
C LEU A 629 -35.17 -2.97 14.18
N LEU A 630 -36.12 -3.92 14.16
CA LEU A 630 -37.56 -3.63 14.00
C LEU A 630 -38.14 -2.87 15.19
N GLU A 631 -37.78 -3.24 16.42
CA GLU A 631 -38.17 -2.52 17.64
C GLU A 631 -37.67 -1.06 17.63
N ASN A 632 -36.52 -0.81 17.01
CA ASN A 632 -35.96 0.52 16.82
C ASN A 632 -36.47 1.24 15.56
N GLY A 633 -37.52 0.72 14.92
CA GLY A 633 -38.23 1.38 13.82
C GLY A 633 -37.63 1.14 12.42
N ALA A 634 -36.94 0.01 12.20
CA ALA A 634 -36.51 -0.38 10.86
C ALA A 634 -37.71 -0.61 9.92
N ASP A 635 -37.63 -0.05 8.71
CA ASP A 635 -38.69 -0.18 7.70
C ASP A 635 -38.60 -1.53 6.98
N LEU A 636 -39.70 -2.28 6.99
CA LEU A 636 -39.85 -3.60 6.36
C LEU A 636 -40.12 -3.53 4.86
N ASP A 637 -40.68 -2.43 4.39
CA ASP A 637 -41.29 -2.33 3.07
C ASP A 637 -40.47 -1.49 2.09
N GLN A 638 -39.46 -0.75 2.55
CA GLN A 638 -38.60 0.01 1.65
C GLN A 638 -37.79 -0.92 0.73
N PRO A 639 -37.82 -0.73 -0.60
CA PRO A 639 -36.99 -1.47 -1.52
C PRO A 639 -35.56 -0.92 -1.57
N ASN A 640 -34.61 -1.80 -1.87
CA ASN A 640 -33.28 -1.43 -2.34
C ASN A 640 -33.26 -1.21 -3.88
N LYS A 641 -32.08 -0.94 -4.46
CA LYS A 641 -31.91 -0.77 -5.92
C LYS A 641 -32.36 -1.97 -6.76
N SER A 642 -32.38 -3.17 -6.17
CA SER A 642 -32.80 -4.41 -6.82
C SER A 642 -34.29 -4.73 -6.59
N ASP A 643 -35.06 -3.80 -6.00
CA ASP A 643 -36.45 -3.97 -5.56
C ASP A 643 -36.64 -5.13 -4.55
N GLU A 644 -35.58 -5.47 -3.82
CA GLU A 644 -35.66 -6.42 -2.72
C GLU A 644 -36.19 -5.71 -1.47
N ARG A 645 -37.17 -6.33 -0.81
CA ARG A 645 -37.82 -5.79 0.40
C ARG A 645 -37.54 -6.71 1.59
N PRO A 646 -37.14 -6.16 2.75
CA PRO A 646 -36.88 -6.97 3.94
C PRO A 646 -38.05 -7.86 4.34
N PHE A 647 -39.29 -7.39 4.21
CA PHE A 647 -40.49 -8.19 4.48
C PHE A 647 -40.47 -9.54 3.74
N ASN A 648 -40.23 -9.52 2.43
CA ASN A 648 -40.23 -10.73 1.61
C ASN A 648 -39.09 -11.68 2.01
N LEU A 649 -37.91 -11.12 2.24
CA LEU A 649 -36.72 -11.89 2.63
C LEU A 649 -36.89 -12.55 4.01
N ILE A 650 -37.49 -11.85 4.98
CA ILE A 650 -37.78 -12.41 6.30
C ILE A 650 -38.89 -13.46 6.22
N ALA A 651 -40.00 -13.16 5.53
CA ALA A 651 -41.14 -14.07 5.41
C ALA A 651 -40.79 -15.37 4.69
N SER A 652 -39.89 -15.31 3.71
CA SER A 652 -39.42 -16.49 2.97
C SER A 652 -38.40 -17.35 3.71
N ASN A 653 -37.85 -16.87 4.86
CA ASN A 653 -36.82 -17.59 5.58
C ASN A 653 -37.41 -18.63 6.54
N PRO A 654 -37.04 -19.93 6.43
CA PRO A 654 -37.61 -21.00 7.26
C PRO A 654 -37.27 -20.89 8.75
N ILE A 655 -36.23 -20.13 9.11
CA ILE A 655 -35.78 -19.94 10.51
C ILE A 655 -36.53 -18.77 11.18
N ASN A 656 -37.36 -18.03 10.44
CA ASN A 656 -38.05 -16.85 10.95
C ASN A 656 -39.03 -17.21 12.09
N THR A 657 -38.87 -16.56 13.24
CA THR A 657 -39.79 -16.65 14.38
C THR A 657 -40.51 -15.32 14.66
N ILE A 658 -40.27 -14.29 13.87
CA ILE A 658 -40.73 -12.92 14.14
C ILE A 658 -42.14 -12.73 13.55
N PRO A 659 -43.12 -12.28 14.37
CA PRO A 659 -44.46 -11.96 13.90
C PRO A 659 -44.44 -10.62 13.15
N LEU A 660 -44.19 -10.68 11.84
CA LEU A 660 -44.05 -9.48 10.98
C LEU A 660 -45.24 -8.53 11.01
N ILE A 661 -46.46 -9.04 11.25
CA ILE A 661 -47.69 -8.24 11.27
C ILE A 661 -47.63 -7.10 12.31
N ASN A 662 -46.88 -7.28 13.40
CA ASN A 662 -46.74 -6.28 14.46
C ASN A 662 -45.96 -5.04 14.01
N TYR A 663 -45.21 -5.14 12.91
CA TYR A 663 -44.33 -4.10 12.40
C TYR A 663 -44.80 -3.55 11.04
N MET A 664 -45.95 -4.00 10.54
CA MET A 664 -46.54 -3.50 9.30
C MET A 664 -47.23 -2.16 9.53
N ASN A 665 -46.95 -1.18 8.67
CA ASN A 665 -47.56 0.15 8.72
C ASN A 665 -48.41 0.40 7.47
N LEU A 666 -49.68 0.77 7.68
CA LEU A 666 -50.60 1.10 6.59
C LEU A 666 -50.03 2.14 5.61
N ARG A 667 -49.23 3.09 6.12
CA ARG A 667 -48.58 4.12 5.30
C ARG A 667 -47.55 3.52 4.34
N CYS A 668 -46.71 2.60 4.80
CA CYS A 668 -45.71 1.91 3.98
C CYS A 668 -46.38 1.00 2.93
N MET A 669 -47.46 0.32 3.32
CA MET A 669 -48.26 -0.50 2.39
C MET A 669 -48.90 0.36 1.30
N ALA A 670 -49.51 1.50 1.65
CA ALA A 670 -50.10 2.42 0.68
C ALA A 670 -49.07 2.99 -0.29
N ALA A 671 -47.90 3.42 0.23
CA ALA A 671 -46.77 3.87 -0.60
C ALA A 671 -46.27 2.78 -1.54
N THR A 672 -46.20 1.54 -1.06
CA THR A 672 -45.82 0.36 -1.86
C THR A 672 -46.82 0.09 -2.99
N VAL A 673 -48.12 0.18 -2.73
CA VAL A 673 -49.16 0.03 -3.75
C VAL A 673 -49.05 1.15 -4.81
N ILE A 674 -48.89 2.40 -4.37
CA ILE A 674 -48.70 3.54 -5.28
C ILE A 674 -47.49 3.32 -6.19
N SER A 675 -46.36 2.91 -5.61
CA SER A 675 -45.10 2.61 -6.33
C SER A 675 -45.27 1.42 -7.29
N LYS A 676 -45.78 0.28 -6.80
CA LYS A 676 -45.95 -0.97 -7.56
C LYS A 676 -46.85 -0.80 -8.78
N TYR A 677 -47.95 -0.06 -8.65
CA TYR A 677 -48.90 0.18 -9.75
C TYR A 677 -48.64 1.50 -10.50
N LYS A 678 -47.53 2.20 -10.21
CA LYS A 678 -47.15 3.47 -10.84
C LYS A 678 -48.28 4.52 -10.82
N ILE A 679 -49.01 4.58 -9.71
CA ILE A 679 -50.12 5.52 -9.54
C ILE A 679 -49.53 6.95 -9.49
N PRO A 680 -49.99 7.90 -10.32
CA PRO A 680 -49.49 9.27 -10.28
C PRO A 680 -49.78 9.92 -8.93
N TYR A 681 -48.75 10.42 -8.23
CA TYR A 681 -48.91 11.05 -6.91
C TYR A 681 -48.22 12.41 -6.77
N ARG A 682 -47.36 12.80 -7.73
CA ARG A 682 -46.62 14.06 -7.71
C ARG A 682 -47.56 15.25 -7.94
N ASN A 683 -47.43 16.27 -7.10
CA ASN A 683 -48.33 17.41 -6.93
C ASN A 683 -49.77 17.06 -6.53
N GLN A 684 -50.03 15.80 -6.16
CA GLN A 684 -51.35 15.33 -5.68
C GLN A 684 -51.35 15.02 -4.19
N LEU A 685 -50.16 14.82 -3.61
CA LEU A 685 -49.97 14.61 -2.18
C LEU A 685 -49.28 15.82 -1.53
N PRO A 686 -49.46 16.04 -0.22
CA PRO A 686 -48.60 16.93 0.53
C PRO A 686 -47.11 16.58 0.31
N LYS A 687 -46.24 17.58 0.13
CA LYS A 687 -44.80 17.39 -0.17
C LYS A 687 -44.08 16.42 0.77
N LEU A 688 -44.49 16.36 2.04
CA LEU A 688 -43.95 15.42 3.03
C LEU A 688 -44.30 13.96 2.70
N LEU A 689 -45.51 13.70 2.21
CA LEU A 689 -45.97 12.38 1.78
C LEU A 689 -45.42 11.99 0.41
N GLU A 690 -45.23 12.95 -0.50
CA GLU A 690 -44.53 12.69 -1.76
C GLU A 690 -43.11 12.17 -1.53
N LYS A 691 -42.37 12.82 -0.62
CA LYS A 691 -41.03 12.37 -0.25
C LYS A 691 -41.06 10.96 0.35
N PHE A 692 -42.06 10.65 1.18
CA PHE A 692 -42.24 9.34 1.76
C PHE A 692 -42.56 8.25 0.71
N VAL A 693 -43.47 8.52 -0.23
CA VAL A 693 -43.78 7.59 -1.33
C VAL A 693 -42.56 7.38 -2.23
N SER A 694 -41.80 8.44 -2.52
CA SER A 694 -40.56 8.32 -3.32
C SER A 694 -39.48 7.44 -2.65
N GLN A 695 -39.48 7.30 -1.33
CA GLN A 695 -38.56 6.40 -0.62
C GLN A 695 -38.92 4.90 -0.77
N HIS A 696 -40.14 4.62 -1.23
CA HIS A 696 -40.69 3.29 -1.52
C HIS A 696 -40.62 2.93 -3.01
N GLU A 697 -39.93 3.75 -3.81
CA GLU A 697 -39.57 3.47 -5.19
C GLU A 697 -38.15 2.85 -5.25
N PRO A 698 -37.94 1.80 -6.08
CA PRO A 698 -36.64 1.14 -6.23
C PRO A 698 -35.52 2.07 -6.77
#